data_AF-A0A353V2W6-F1
#
_entry.id   AF-A0A353V2W6-F1
#
_cell.length_a   1.000
_cell.length_b   1.000
_cell.length_c   1.000
_cell.angle_alpha   90.00
_cell.angle_beta   90.00
_cell.angle_gamma   90.00
#
_symmetry.space_group_name_H-M   'P 1'
#
loop_
_entity.id
_entity.type
_entity.pdbx_description
1 polymer ?
#
loop_
_entity_poly.entity_id
_entity_poly.type
_entity_poly.pdbx_seq_one_letter_code
_entity_poly.pdbx_strand_id
1 'polypeptide(L)'
;MAHLDSVEVLTDEHLKNIVGDGIALARRQQPLKAFIPVFGSNTPLHNPKLKGQKPGEAHVQNYASLLVRIRDAMGREANNVPCEVCGAPRSLDARQLKDSAGRTPSFGRDWLPLAGAATEANLWPAASGSPHTCARCLLAVRLLPSALLLVDGRLTVLQSAPPDFADIFVRDLYDHVRVREQAGDVATVGTKEGKRALARRLLSVLDALRLQQRLGVVDSKTRVFAWYFTNAGDRADVALEELPSRALLFLRDVVHAGLGPEIERLMASEPRKDTEWTPGMLRCLEEGRDYDPLYPRAKHPGASVPLFELYQTRVLGRTTCALEVAHAIATALTGAVRRKDDLDSLRKPEAFRRSELRARVRLAMVAMAGEGRFSLADYRSLFPVRDGPGVAVAGDGWKVLGYYVHQTARNGRKHGEPPSALADTDTVSFIADRVLDRLLTVRGAQFVRDLVARAERTDDGWLRDQFLACAWREEGFTFVAWSALALDGHGRLAAREWVFQTRLHLAARLSEDALRRVLRPPWPEPAATPMSDSALPGVVAAALQNYLVEYVTVRGAHRLERDIVRPWLARRLGTQWLGERLSSPQRRAPLSSRTWRDWLEEPDGTRRAFQLGLAVCNAARRLIAVQPTPVEEPA
;
A
#
# COMPACT_ATOMS: atom_id res chain seq x y z
N MET A 1 -32.24 -32.91 -3.95
CA MET A 1 -32.35 -32.83 -2.48
C MET A 1 -33.45 -31.83 -2.19
N ALA A 2 -34.54 -32.29 -1.58
CA ALA A 2 -35.61 -31.41 -1.14
C ALA A 2 -35.08 -30.43 -0.08
N HIS A 3 -35.57 -29.20 -0.18
CA HIS A 3 -35.42 -28.02 0.66
C HIS A 3 -35.07 -28.27 2.13
N LEU A 4 -33.79 -28.10 2.50
CA LEU A 4 -33.41 -27.77 3.87
C LEU A 4 -32.91 -26.33 3.86
N ASP A 5 -33.60 -25.46 4.60
CA ASP A 5 -33.32 -24.02 4.63
C ASP A 5 -32.15 -23.66 5.57
N SER A 6 -31.80 -24.55 6.52
CA SER A 6 -30.69 -24.38 7.48
C SER A 6 -30.03 -25.71 7.84
N VAL A 7 -28.73 -25.68 8.14
CA VAL A 7 -27.95 -26.82 8.68
C VAL A 7 -28.49 -27.26 10.05
N GLU A 8 -29.13 -26.36 10.79
CA GLU A 8 -29.73 -26.64 12.11
C GLU A 8 -30.90 -27.63 12.02
N VAL A 9 -31.50 -27.80 10.84
CA VAL A 9 -32.62 -28.73 10.57
C VAL A 9 -32.09 -30.10 10.10
N LEU A 10 -30.77 -30.29 10.03
CA LEU A 10 -30.16 -31.54 9.61
C LEU A 10 -30.38 -32.63 10.69
N THR A 11 -31.05 -33.72 10.30
CA THR A 11 -31.30 -34.88 11.18
C THR A 11 -30.51 -36.08 10.71
N ASP A 12 -30.42 -37.12 11.55
CA ASP A 12 -29.87 -38.41 11.13
C ASP A 12 -30.58 -39.00 9.93
N GLU A 13 -31.90 -38.79 9.83
CA GLU A 13 -32.69 -39.32 8.73
C GLU A 13 -32.32 -38.63 7.41
N HIS A 14 -32.06 -37.32 7.44
CA HIS A 14 -31.54 -36.60 6.27
C HIS A 14 -30.19 -37.16 5.82
N LEU A 15 -29.28 -37.44 6.76
CA LEU A 15 -27.97 -38.04 6.46
C LEU A 15 -28.11 -39.47 5.91
N LYS A 16 -29.02 -40.27 6.47
CA LYS A 16 -29.29 -41.64 5.99
C LYS A 16 -29.83 -41.66 4.57
N ASN A 17 -30.71 -40.72 4.24
CA ASN A 17 -31.25 -40.55 2.89
C ASN A 17 -30.20 -40.12 1.87
N ILE A 18 -29.18 -39.33 2.26
CA ILE A 18 -28.05 -38.99 1.39
C ILE A 18 -27.23 -40.23 1.03
N VAL A 19 -27.06 -41.16 1.97
CA VAL A 19 -26.31 -42.40 1.73
C VAL A 19 -27.11 -43.36 0.84
N GLY A 20 -28.41 -43.54 1.10
CA GLY A 20 -29.22 -44.52 0.38
C GLY A 20 -28.60 -45.92 0.47
N ASP A 21 -28.49 -46.62 -0.66
CA ASP A 21 -27.77 -47.90 -0.78
C ASP A 21 -26.24 -47.77 -0.89
N GLY A 22 -25.72 -46.54 -0.89
CA GLY A 22 -24.29 -46.22 -1.04
C GLY A 22 -23.74 -46.35 -2.45
N ILE A 23 -24.45 -46.98 -3.40
CA ILE A 23 -23.94 -47.30 -4.74
C ILE A 23 -23.73 -46.02 -5.55
N ALA A 24 -24.72 -45.12 -5.55
CA ALA A 24 -24.65 -43.86 -6.27
C ALA A 24 -23.48 -43.00 -5.80
N LEU A 25 -23.27 -42.91 -4.48
CA LEU A 25 -22.17 -42.16 -3.88
C LEU A 25 -20.81 -42.78 -4.22
N ALA A 26 -20.71 -44.11 -4.14
CA ALA A 26 -19.49 -44.85 -4.49
C ALA A 26 -19.09 -44.67 -5.96
N ARG A 27 -20.05 -44.78 -6.90
CA ARG A 27 -19.80 -44.58 -8.33
C ARG A 27 -19.35 -43.17 -8.65
N ARG A 28 -19.96 -42.18 -8.01
CA ARG A 28 -19.56 -40.77 -8.14
C ARG A 28 -18.13 -40.53 -7.66
N GLN A 29 -17.76 -41.10 -6.53
CA GLN A 29 -16.46 -40.82 -5.91
C GLN A 29 -15.29 -41.55 -6.55
N GLN A 30 -15.52 -42.74 -7.12
CA GLN A 30 -14.48 -43.56 -7.73
C GLN A 30 -13.64 -42.83 -8.79
N PRO A 31 -14.20 -42.06 -9.73
CA PRO A 31 -13.38 -41.39 -10.74
C PRO A 31 -12.71 -40.10 -10.23
N LEU A 32 -13.11 -39.55 -9.08
CA LEU A 32 -12.61 -38.25 -8.60
C LEU A 32 -11.14 -38.33 -8.19
N LYS A 33 -10.30 -37.51 -8.83
CA LYS A 33 -8.86 -37.43 -8.50
C LYS A 33 -8.58 -36.91 -7.09
N ALA A 34 -9.55 -36.25 -6.45
CA ALA A 34 -9.45 -35.80 -5.07
C ALA A 34 -9.51 -36.94 -4.04
N PHE A 35 -10.05 -38.12 -4.40
CA PHE A 35 -10.27 -39.20 -3.44
C PHE A 35 -8.96 -39.73 -2.84
N ILE A 36 -7.96 -40.02 -3.68
CA ILE A 36 -6.67 -40.56 -3.23
C ILE A 36 -5.89 -39.54 -2.37
N PRO A 37 -5.80 -38.25 -2.72
CA PRO A 37 -5.19 -37.25 -1.83
C PRO A 37 -5.89 -37.07 -0.48
N VAL A 38 -7.16 -37.48 -0.32
CA VAL A 38 -7.87 -37.48 0.98
C VAL A 38 -7.61 -38.77 1.76
N PHE A 39 -7.72 -39.94 1.15
CA PHE A 39 -7.74 -41.24 1.85
C PHE A 39 -6.53 -42.14 1.57
N GLY A 40 -5.57 -41.67 0.78
CA GLY A 40 -4.46 -42.47 0.29
C GLY A 40 -4.89 -43.50 -0.77
N SER A 41 -3.94 -44.35 -1.15
CA SER A 41 -4.12 -45.33 -2.23
C SER A 41 -4.63 -46.69 -1.75
N ASN A 42 -4.71 -46.97 -0.45
CA ASN A 42 -5.13 -48.28 0.09
C ASN A 42 -6.52 -48.18 0.71
N THR A 43 -7.55 -48.03 -0.11
CA THR A 43 -8.94 -47.82 0.33
C THR A 43 -9.87 -48.88 -0.27
N PRO A 44 -11.08 -49.09 0.27
CA PRO A 44 -12.05 -50.01 -0.34
C PRO A 44 -12.43 -49.64 -1.78
N LEU A 45 -12.31 -48.36 -2.15
CA LEU A 45 -12.66 -47.84 -3.48
C LEU A 45 -11.50 -47.91 -4.48
N HIS A 46 -10.27 -47.79 -3.98
CA HIS A 46 -9.01 -47.91 -4.74
C HIS A 46 -8.02 -48.73 -3.92
N ASN A 47 -7.72 -49.97 -4.31
CA ASN A 47 -6.73 -50.80 -3.62
C ASN A 47 -5.75 -51.45 -4.63
N PRO A 48 -4.59 -50.83 -4.90
CA PRO A 48 -3.61 -51.34 -5.85
C PRO A 48 -2.89 -52.60 -5.35
N LYS A 49 -3.00 -52.94 -4.05
CA LYS A 49 -2.40 -54.16 -3.49
C LYS A 49 -3.13 -55.44 -3.88
N LEU A 50 -4.38 -55.33 -4.36
CA LEU A 50 -5.11 -56.42 -4.98
C LEU A 50 -4.62 -56.58 -6.44
N LYS A 51 -3.48 -57.26 -6.61
CA LYS A 51 -2.89 -57.54 -7.94
C LYS A 51 -3.95 -58.13 -8.88
N GLY A 52 -4.15 -57.52 -10.03
CA GLY A 52 -5.06 -57.99 -11.09
C GLY A 52 -6.48 -57.43 -11.06
N GLN A 53 -6.88 -56.70 -10.01
CA GLN A 53 -8.19 -56.04 -9.97
C GLN A 53 -8.06 -54.55 -10.31
N LYS A 54 -8.52 -54.15 -11.49
CA LYS A 54 -8.71 -52.73 -11.81
C LYS A 54 -9.84 -52.17 -10.92
N PRO A 55 -9.82 -50.87 -10.56
CA PRO A 55 -11.00 -50.20 -10.02
C PRO A 55 -12.21 -50.50 -10.91
N GLY A 56 -13.30 -50.97 -10.31
CA GLY A 56 -14.46 -51.51 -11.03
C GLY A 56 -15.61 -51.79 -10.08
N GLU A 57 -16.65 -52.48 -10.56
CA GLU A 57 -17.92 -52.63 -9.84
C GLU A 57 -17.77 -53.29 -8.46
N ALA A 58 -16.87 -54.27 -8.30
CA ALA A 58 -16.63 -54.90 -6.99
C ALA A 58 -16.12 -53.90 -5.93
N HIS A 59 -15.29 -52.93 -6.31
CA HIS A 59 -14.81 -51.88 -5.40
C HIS A 59 -15.92 -50.90 -5.02
N VAL A 60 -16.79 -50.56 -5.99
CA VAL A 60 -17.99 -49.75 -5.76
C VAL A 60 -18.90 -50.43 -4.75
N GLN A 61 -19.19 -51.73 -4.93
CA GLN A 61 -20.06 -52.50 -4.04
C GLN A 61 -19.46 -52.62 -2.62
N ASN A 62 -18.15 -52.86 -2.51
CA ASN A 62 -17.47 -52.92 -1.22
C ASN A 62 -17.53 -51.58 -0.47
N TYR A 63 -17.30 -50.46 -1.18
CA TYR A 63 -17.39 -49.13 -0.58
C TYR A 63 -18.84 -48.74 -0.24
N ALA A 64 -19.80 -49.07 -1.09
CA ALA A 64 -21.23 -48.86 -0.83
C ALA A 64 -21.70 -49.62 0.42
N SER A 65 -21.32 -50.89 0.56
CA SER A 65 -21.59 -51.69 1.76
C SER A 65 -21.00 -51.04 3.02
N LEU A 66 -19.79 -50.47 2.93
CA LEU A 66 -19.20 -49.72 4.04
C LEU A 66 -20.02 -48.48 4.40
N LEU A 67 -20.43 -47.67 3.41
CA LEU A 67 -21.24 -46.48 3.64
C LEU A 67 -22.57 -46.83 4.33
N VAL A 68 -23.22 -47.92 3.91
CA VAL A 68 -24.44 -48.45 4.53
C VAL A 68 -24.22 -48.84 5.99
N ARG A 69 -23.10 -49.49 6.33
CA ARG A 69 -22.78 -49.82 7.73
C ARG A 69 -22.54 -48.59 8.59
N ILE A 70 -21.86 -47.58 8.06
CA ILE A 70 -21.68 -46.29 8.75
C ILE A 70 -23.05 -45.66 9.00
N ARG A 71 -23.91 -45.60 7.97
CA ARG A 71 -25.29 -45.11 8.06
C ARG A 71 -26.10 -45.82 9.14
N ASP A 72 -26.05 -47.15 9.18
CA ASP A 72 -26.87 -47.95 10.09
C ASP A 72 -26.42 -47.82 11.56
N ALA A 73 -25.14 -47.51 11.77
CA ALA A 73 -24.57 -47.27 13.08
C ALA A 73 -24.84 -45.86 13.64
N MET A 74 -25.32 -44.90 12.83
CA MET A 74 -25.65 -43.54 13.28
C MET A 74 -26.74 -43.55 14.37
N GLY A 75 -26.43 -42.95 15.52
CA GLY A 75 -27.29 -42.92 16.70
C GLY A 75 -27.31 -44.25 17.48
N ARG A 76 -26.54 -45.25 17.05
CA ARG A 76 -26.40 -46.59 17.65
C ARG A 76 -24.93 -46.95 17.85
N GLU A 77 -24.09 -45.94 18.03
CA GLU A 77 -22.68 -46.08 18.36
C GLU A 77 -22.50 -46.89 19.66
N ALA A 78 -21.68 -47.94 19.60
CA ALA A 78 -21.51 -48.90 20.70
C ALA A 78 -20.35 -48.57 21.64
N ASN A 79 -19.42 -47.69 21.24
CA ASN A 79 -18.27 -47.34 22.08
C ASN A 79 -18.63 -46.16 23.00
N ASN A 80 -18.51 -46.36 24.32
CA ASN A 80 -18.75 -45.33 25.35
C ASN A 80 -17.56 -44.38 25.51
N VAL A 81 -16.94 -43.98 24.39
CA VAL A 81 -15.89 -42.97 24.34
C VAL A 81 -16.40 -41.82 23.48
N PRO A 82 -16.30 -40.55 23.93
CA PRO A 82 -16.75 -39.42 23.15
C PRO A 82 -16.08 -39.34 21.78
N CYS A 83 -16.80 -38.81 20.81
CA CYS A 83 -16.25 -38.49 19.51
C CYS A 83 -15.29 -37.30 19.62
N GLU A 84 -14.03 -37.49 19.21
CA GLU A 84 -12.99 -36.47 19.25
C GLU A 84 -13.20 -35.32 18.23
N VAL A 85 -14.06 -35.54 17.22
CA VAL A 85 -14.33 -34.54 16.17
C VAL A 85 -15.47 -33.59 16.55
N CYS A 86 -16.58 -34.11 17.09
CA CYS A 86 -17.78 -33.30 17.38
C CYS A 86 -18.22 -33.32 18.84
N GLY A 87 -17.55 -34.08 19.72
CA GLY A 87 -17.92 -34.19 21.13
C GLY A 87 -19.14 -35.06 21.43
N ALA A 88 -19.72 -35.77 20.44
CA ALA A 88 -20.83 -36.69 20.68
C ALA A 88 -20.46 -37.72 21.77
N PRO A 89 -21.38 -38.13 22.65
CA PRO A 89 -21.04 -38.91 23.85
C PRO A 89 -20.56 -40.33 23.56
N ARG A 90 -20.82 -40.84 22.36
CA ARG A 90 -20.42 -42.18 21.91
C ARG A 90 -19.74 -42.11 20.55
N SER A 91 -18.81 -43.04 20.32
CA SER A 91 -18.06 -43.21 19.08
C SER A 91 -18.33 -44.57 18.46
N LEU A 92 -18.02 -44.68 17.19
CA LEU A 92 -18.24 -45.89 16.41
C LEU A 92 -17.20 -46.95 16.79
N ASP A 93 -17.66 -48.15 17.16
CA ASP A 93 -16.77 -49.30 17.32
C ASP A 93 -16.46 -49.88 15.92
N ALA A 94 -15.17 -50.06 15.60
CA ALA A 94 -14.74 -50.67 14.35
C ALA A 94 -15.42 -52.04 14.09
N ARG A 95 -15.77 -52.78 15.14
CA ARG A 95 -16.50 -54.06 15.05
C ARG A 95 -17.88 -53.92 14.43
N GLN A 96 -18.50 -52.74 14.49
CA GLN A 96 -19.77 -52.44 13.81
C GLN A 96 -19.60 -52.30 12.29
N LEU A 97 -18.36 -52.19 11.80
CA LEU A 97 -18.03 -51.98 10.39
C LEU A 97 -17.34 -53.19 9.72
N LYS A 98 -17.43 -54.38 10.32
CA LYS A 98 -16.82 -55.61 9.77
C LYS A 98 -17.18 -55.79 8.30
N ASP A 99 -16.20 -56.12 7.46
CA ASP A 99 -16.42 -56.37 6.05
C ASP A 99 -17.29 -57.63 5.80
N SER A 100 -17.66 -57.88 4.54
CA SER A 100 -18.42 -59.09 4.16
C SER A 100 -17.69 -60.40 4.46
N ALA A 101 -16.38 -60.35 4.72
CA ALA A 101 -15.56 -61.47 5.18
C ALA A 101 -15.38 -61.51 6.72
N GLY A 102 -16.10 -60.64 7.46
CA GLY A 102 -16.07 -60.58 8.93
C GLY A 102 -14.84 -59.89 9.52
N ARG A 103 -13.98 -59.26 8.70
CA ARG A 103 -12.76 -58.58 9.16
C ARG A 103 -13.09 -57.20 9.69
N THR A 104 -12.61 -56.91 10.90
CA THR A 104 -12.72 -55.58 11.51
C THR A 104 -11.75 -54.61 10.83
N PRO A 105 -12.21 -53.45 10.31
CA PRO A 105 -11.31 -52.46 9.75
C PRO A 105 -10.44 -51.80 10.83
N SER A 106 -9.21 -51.43 10.45
CA SER A 106 -8.35 -50.55 11.26
C SER A 106 -8.59 -49.10 10.87
N PHE A 107 -8.95 -48.24 11.83
CA PHE A 107 -9.16 -46.82 11.58
C PHE A 107 -7.81 -46.08 11.42
N GLY A 108 -7.31 -45.94 10.19
CA GLY A 108 -6.08 -45.18 9.89
C GLY A 108 -6.33 -43.95 9.03
N ARG A 109 -5.27 -43.46 8.39
CA ARG A 109 -5.29 -42.35 7.40
C ARG A 109 -6.24 -42.56 6.21
N ASP A 110 -6.63 -43.81 5.96
CA ASP A 110 -7.62 -44.24 4.96
C ASP A 110 -9.07 -44.03 5.42
N TRP A 111 -9.26 -43.71 6.71
CA TRP A 111 -10.56 -43.41 7.33
C TRP A 111 -10.75 -41.95 7.65
N LEU A 112 -9.75 -41.35 8.28
CA LEU A 112 -9.73 -39.93 8.58
C LEU A 112 -8.45 -39.34 7.97
N PRO A 113 -8.54 -38.28 7.13
CA PRO A 113 -7.34 -37.66 6.57
C PRO A 113 -6.43 -37.18 7.71
N LEU A 114 -5.13 -37.23 7.46
CA LEU A 114 -4.04 -36.87 8.38
C LEU A 114 -3.81 -37.83 9.57
N ALA A 115 -4.82 -38.58 10.02
CA ALA A 115 -4.72 -39.45 11.20
C ALA A 115 -3.51 -40.40 11.20
N GLY A 116 -2.70 -40.33 12.26
CA GLY A 116 -1.54 -41.18 12.49
C GLY A 116 -0.27 -40.70 11.78
N ALA A 117 -0.21 -39.42 11.36
CA ALA A 117 0.98 -38.85 10.74
C ALA A 117 2.04 -38.42 11.77
N ALA A 118 3.32 -38.65 11.48
CA ALA A 118 4.42 -38.33 12.41
C ALA A 118 4.54 -36.84 12.77
N THR A 119 4.07 -35.95 11.90
CA THR A 119 3.95 -34.49 12.13
C THR A 119 2.81 -34.14 13.09
N GLU A 120 1.75 -34.95 13.17
CA GLU A 120 0.67 -34.77 14.14
C GLU A 120 1.12 -35.09 15.57
N ALA A 121 1.99 -36.09 15.77
CA ALA A 121 2.52 -36.41 17.10
C ALA A 121 3.27 -35.23 17.76
N ASN A 122 3.80 -34.30 16.94
CA ASN A 122 4.49 -33.10 17.41
C ASN A 122 3.55 -31.89 17.65
N LEU A 123 2.36 -31.86 17.03
CA LEU A 123 1.37 -30.80 17.23
C LEU A 123 0.31 -31.22 18.28
N TRP A 124 -0.16 -32.47 18.24
CA TRP A 124 -1.12 -33.11 19.16
C TRP A 124 -0.70 -34.56 19.48
N PRO A 125 -0.08 -34.83 20.65
CA PRO A 125 0.37 -36.17 21.05
C PRO A 125 -0.73 -37.26 21.06
N ALA A 126 -2.00 -36.85 21.24
CA ALA A 126 -3.18 -37.74 21.17
C ALA A 126 -3.49 -38.26 19.76
N ALA A 127 -2.97 -37.63 18.70
CA ALA A 127 -3.18 -38.03 17.30
C ALA A 127 -2.28 -39.20 16.83
N SER A 128 -1.48 -39.76 17.73
CA SER A 128 -0.65 -40.95 17.46
C SER A 128 -1.49 -42.24 17.31
N GLY A 129 -2.72 -42.24 17.82
CA GLY A 129 -3.68 -43.34 17.72
C GLY A 129 -4.81 -43.07 16.71
N SER A 130 -5.59 -44.11 16.42
CA SER A 130 -6.83 -44.01 15.66
C SER A 130 -7.87 -43.15 16.42
N PRO A 131 -8.33 -42.02 15.87
CA PRO A 131 -9.24 -41.13 16.59
C PRO A 131 -10.61 -41.76 16.79
N HIS A 132 -11.20 -41.58 17.97
CA HIS A 132 -12.56 -41.99 18.25
C HIS A 132 -13.55 -41.09 17.51
N THR A 133 -14.19 -41.61 16.46
CA THR A 133 -15.12 -40.86 15.60
C THR A 133 -16.53 -41.45 15.65
N CYS A 134 -17.56 -40.61 15.72
CA CYS A 134 -18.95 -41.07 15.56
C CYS A 134 -19.27 -41.32 14.07
N ALA A 135 -20.36 -42.03 13.79
CA ALA A 135 -20.73 -42.36 12.43
C ALA A 135 -21.07 -41.13 11.57
N ARG A 136 -21.62 -40.06 12.19
CA ARG A 136 -21.89 -38.79 11.50
C ARG A 136 -20.63 -38.12 10.96
N CYS A 137 -19.63 -37.94 11.82
CA CYS A 137 -18.35 -37.33 11.43
C CYS A 137 -17.63 -38.17 10.39
N LEU A 138 -17.68 -39.50 10.54
CA LEU A 138 -17.07 -40.40 9.58
C LEU A 138 -17.74 -40.33 8.21
N LEU A 139 -19.07 -40.20 8.15
CA LEU A 139 -19.78 -39.95 6.89
C LEU A 139 -19.43 -38.59 6.29
N ALA A 140 -19.39 -37.52 7.09
CA ALA A 140 -19.04 -36.19 6.61
C ALA A 140 -17.67 -36.16 5.93
N VAL A 141 -16.69 -36.84 6.53
CA VAL A 141 -15.35 -37.02 5.96
C VAL A 141 -15.42 -37.73 4.60
N ARG A 142 -16.27 -38.76 4.45
CA ARG A 142 -16.46 -39.44 3.16
C ARG A 142 -17.01 -38.54 2.08
N LEU A 143 -17.69 -37.45 2.40
CA LEU A 143 -18.21 -36.50 1.41
C LEU A 143 -17.17 -35.47 0.94
N LEU A 144 -16.04 -35.34 1.65
CA LEU A 144 -14.99 -34.34 1.33
C LEU A 144 -14.51 -34.38 -0.13
N PRO A 145 -14.23 -35.52 -0.78
CA PRO A 145 -13.73 -35.53 -2.16
C PRO A 145 -14.61 -34.77 -3.17
N SER A 146 -15.91 -34.59 -2.86
CA SER A 146 -16.85 -33.87 -3.70
C SER A 146 -16.89 -32.35 -3.47
N ALA A 147 -16.17 -31.81 -2.48
CA ALA A 147 -16.22 -30.40 -2.11
C ALA A 147 -14.83 -29.86 -1.69
N LEU A 148 -13.78 -30.26 -2.42
CA LEU A 148 -12.40 -29.84 -2.16
C LEU A 148 -11.80 -29.04 -3.32
N LEU A 149 -11.00 -28.04 -2.96
CA LEU A 149 -10.21 -27.22 -3.86
C LEU A 149 -8.74 -27.64 -3.76
N LEU A 150 -8.00 -27.62 -4.87
CA LEU A 150 -6.55 -27.84 -4.88
C LEU A 150 -5.85 -26.48 -5.03
N VAL A 151 -5.03 -26.11 -4.06
CA VAL A 151 -4.22 -24.89 -4.06
C VAL A 151 -2.77 -25.29 -3.78
N ASP A 152 -1.87 -24.94 -4.70
CA ASP A 152 -0.42 -25.20 -4.59
C ASP A 152 -0.06 -26.65 -4.21
N GLY A 153 -0.83 -27.62 -4.72
CA GLY A 153 -0.63 -29.05 -4.49
C GLY A 153 -1.21 -29.58 -3.17
N ARG A 154 -1.89 -28.75 -2.38
CA ARG A 154 -2.60 -29.13 -1.16
C ARG A 154 -4.11 -29.02 -1.37
N LEU A 155 -4.87 -29.90 -0.72
CA LEU A 155 -6.32 -29.80 -0.67
C LEU A 155 -6.73 -28.71 0.32
N THR A 156 -7.77 -27.96 0.00
CA THR A 156 -8.20 -26.79 0.77
C THR A 156 -9.65 -26.92 1.20
N VAL A 157 -9.91 -26.67 2.48
CA VAL A 157 -11.24 -26.45 3.08
C VAL A 157 -11.27 -25.08 3.71
N LEU A 158 -12.41 -24.39 3.63
CA LEU A 158 -12.60 -23.11 4.31
C LEU A 158 -13.41 -23.28 5.58
N GLN A 159 -13.02 -22.55 6.60
CA GLN A 159 -13.78 -22.29 7.82
C GLN A 159 -14.04 -20.80 7.90
N SER A 160 -15.21 -20.38 8.38
CA SER A 160 -15.51 -18.96 8.57
C SER A 160 -16.24 -18.68 9.87
N ALA A 161 -16.10 -17.45 10.35
CA ALA A 161 -16.91 -16.87 11.40
C ALA A 161 -17.51 -15.55 10.88
N PRO A 162 -18.85 -15.46 10.70
CA PRO A 162 -19.86 -16.51 10.88
C PRO A 162 -19.75 -17.68 9.87
N PRO A 163 -20.31 -18.87 10.17
CA PRO A 163 -20.16 -20.08 9.35
C PRO A 163 -20.85 -20.00 7.97
N ASP A 164 -21.85 -19.14 7.82
CA ASP A 164 -22.61 -18.95 6.58
C ASP A 164 -21.74 -18.84 5.32
N PHE A 165 -20.63 -18.12 5.40
CA PHE A 165 -19.74 -17.92 4.26
C PHE A 165 -19.09 -19.25 3.81
N ALA A 166 -18.60 -20.05 4.75
CA ALA A 166 -18.03 -21.37 4.48
C ALA A 166 -19.08 -22.34 3.93
N ASP A 167 -20.31 -22.31 4.46
CA ASP A 167 -21.40 -23.16 3.97
C ASP A 167 -21.76 -22.88 2.50
N ILE A 168 -21.82 -21.59 2.13
CA ILE A 168 -22.08 -21.17 0.76
C ILE A 168 -20.90 -21.53 -0.15
N PHE A 169 -19.67 -21.36 0.35
CA PHE A 169 -18.47 -21.76 -0.39
C PHE A 169 -18.44 -23.26 -0.68
N VAL A 170 -18.73 -24.09 0.32
CA VAL A 170 -18.78 -25.56 0.16
C VAL A 170 -19.89 -25.95 -0.82
N ARG A 171 -21.05 -25.28 -0.77
CA ARG A 171 -22.16 -25.53 -1.71
C ARG A 171 -21.77 -25.18 -3.16
N ASP A 172 -21.20 -24.00 -3.40
CA ASP A 172 -20.70 -23.57 -4.72
C ASP A 172 -19.70 -24.60 -5.28
N LEU A 173 -18.74 -25.00 -4.44
CA LEU A 173 -17.71 -25.95 -4.83
C LEU A 173 -18.28 -27.34 -5.14
N TYR A 174 -19.21 -27.83 -4.33
CA TYR A 174 -19.90 -29.09 -4.55
C TYR A 174 -20.71 -29.09 -5.86
N ASP A 175 -21.51 -28.05 -6.09
CA ASP A 175 -22.28 -27.91 -7.33
C ASP A 175 -21.34 -27.82 -8.54
N HIS A 176 -20.22 -27.12 -8.42
CA HIS A 176 -19.22 -27.04 -9.49
C HIS A 176 -18.55 -28.38 -9.79
N VAL A 177 -18.18 -29.15 -8.75
CA VAL A 177 -17.66 -30.52 -8.92
C VAL A 177 -18.69 -31.41 -9.60
N ARG A 178 -19.96 -31.34 -9.18
CA ARG A 178 -21.05 -32.14 -9.76
C ARG A 178 -21.24 -31.83 -11.26
N VAL A 179 -21.21 -30.57 -11.66
CA VAL A 179 -21.33 -30.17 -13.07
C VAL A 179 -20.16 -30.68 -13.90
N ARG A 180 -18.92 -30.58 -13.38
CA ARG A 180 -17.72 -31.08 -14.07
C ARG A 180 -17.73 -32.60 -14.20
N GLU A 181 -18.15 -33.30 -13.15
CA GLU A 181 -18.32 -34.74 -13.17
C GLU A 181 -19.31 -35.20 -14.26
N GLN A 182 -20.46 -34.53 -14.37
CA GLN A 182 -21.45 -34.79 -15.42
C GLN A 182 -20.89 -34.55 -16.84
N ALA A 183 -19.92 -33.64 -16.98
CA ALA A 183 -19.20 -33.39 -18.22
C ALA A 183 -17.99 -34.34 -18.44
N GLY A 184 -17.74 -35.29 -17.53
CA GLY A 184 -16.62 -36.24 -17.60
C GLY A 184 -15.27 -35.68 -17.11
N ASP A 185 -15.24 -34.46 -16.56
CA ASP A 185 -14.05 -33.86 -15.99
C ASP A 185 -13.94 -34.16 -14.49
N VAL A 186 -13.05 -35.09 -14.17
CA VAL A 186 -12.89 -35.66 -12.82
C VAL A 186 -11.65 -35.13 -12.10
N ALA A 187 -11.00 -34.08 -12.65
CA ALA A 187 -9.85 -33.45 -12.03
C ALA A 187 -10.27 -32.54 -10.87
N THR A 188 -9.53 -32.60 -9.76
CA THR A 188 -9.75 -31.72 -8.61
C THR A 188 -9.77 -30.26 -9.04
N VAL A 189 -10.77 -29.50 -8.59
CA VAL A 189 -10.90 -28.06 -8.88
C VAL A 189 -9.62 -27.35 -8.45
N GLY A 190 -9.07 -26.45 -9.28
CA GLY A 190 -7.81 -25.75 -8.99
C GLY A 190 -6.54 -26.45 -9.47
N THR A 191 -6.65 -27.63 -10.11
CA THR A 191 -5.50 -28.31 -10.73
C THR A 191 -4.78 -27.39 -11.73
N LYS A 192 -3.48 -27.12 -11.48
CA LYS A 192 -2.60 -26.21 -12.26
C LYS A 192 -2.95 -24.71 -12.19
N GLU A 193 -3.78 -24.30 -11.24
CA GLU A 193 -4.21 -22.90 -11.09
C GLU A 193 -3.55 -22.17 -9.91
N GLY A 194 -3.04 -22.92 -8.91
CA GLY A 194 -2.40 -22.36 -7.71
C GLY A 194 -3.37 -21.51 -6.87
N LYS A 195 -2.87 -20.45 -6.21
CA LYS A 195 -3.69 -19.52 -5.40
C LYS A 195 -4.82 -18.81 -6.17
N ARG A 196 -4.76 -18.75 -7.50
CA ARG A 196 -5.83 -18.15 -8.32
C ARG A 196 -7.12 -18.94 -8.28
N ALA A 197 -7.01 -20.26 -8.07
CA ALA A 197 -8.18 -21.12 -7.91
C ALA A 197 -9.05 -20.62 -6.75
N LEU A 198 -8.39 -20.29 -5.62
CA LEU A 198 -9.06 -19.77 -4.44
C LEU A 198 -9.71 -18.42 -4.71
N ALA A 199 -8.97 -17.46 -5.27
CA ALA A 199 -9.52 -16.14 -5.61
C ALA A 199 -10.74 -16.22 -6.55
N ARG A 200 -10.70 -17.07 -7.59
CA ARG A 200 -11.83 -17.24 -8.50
C ARG A 200 -13.06 -17.83 -7.78
N ARG A 201 -12.86 -18.80 -6.88
CA ARG A 201 -13.97 -19.37 -6.10
C ARG A 201 -14.54 -18.36 -5.10
N LEU A 202 -13.69 -17.57 -4.45
CA LEU A 202 -14.15 -16.48 -3.59
C LEU A 202 -15.00 -15.48 -4.39
N LEU A 203 -14.58 -15.11 -5.60
CA LEU A 203 -15.38 -14.25 -6.48
C LEU A 203 -16.74 -14.87 -6.86
N SER A 204 -16.77 -16.17 -7.20
CA SER A 204 -18.02 -16.91 -7.49
C SER A 204 -18.99 -16.86 -6.30
N VAL A 205 -18.48 -17.14 -5.10
CA VAL A 205 -19.27 -17.14 -3.86
C VAL A 205 -19.78 -15.75 -3.51
N LEU A 206 -18.94 -14.73 -3.66
CA LEU A 206 -19.33 -13.34 -3.44
C LEU A 206 -20.39 -12.90 -4.46
N ASP A 207 -20.31 -13.36 -5.72
CA ASP A 207 -21.33 -13.05 -6.73
C ASP A 207 -22.65 -13.77 -6.44
N ALA A 208 -22.60 -15.03 -6.00
CA ALA A 208 -23.78 -15.75 -5.53
C ALA A 208 -24.44 -15.03 -4.34
N LEU A 209 -23.65 -14.58 -3.37
CA LEU A 209 -24.11 -13.76 -2.25
C LEU A 209 -24.73 -12.43 -2.71
N ARG A 210 -24.14 -11.78 -3.71
CA ARG A 210 -24.70 -10.55 -4.31
C ARG A 210 -26.05 -10.81 -4.95
N LEU A 211 -26.18 -11.86 -5.76
CA LEU A 211 -27.43 -12.24 -6.42
C LEU A 211 -28.55 -12.58 -5.42
N GLN A 212 -28.17 -13.17 -4.27
CA GLN A 212 -29.08 -13.44 -3.16
C GLN A 212 -29.37 -12.23 -2.27
N GLN A 213 -28.79 -11.05 -2.55
CA GLN A 213 -28.87 -9.85 -1.71
C GLN A 213 -28.33 -10.06 -0.28
N ARG A 214 -27.44 -11.03 -0.10
CA ARG A 214 -26.80 -11.41 1.19
C ARG A 214 -25.35 -10.98 1.28
N LEU A 215 -24.91 -10.03 0.46
CA LEU A 215 -23.51 -9.58 0.43
C LEU A 215 -23.04 -8.99 1.79
N GLY A 216 -23.98 -8.51 2.60
CA GLY A 216 -23.73 -8.02 3.98
C GLY A 216 -23.28 -9.10 4.97
N VAL A 217 -23.34 -10.39 4.61
CA VAL A 217 -22.74 -11.48 5.40
C VAL A 217 -21.21 -11.33 5.50
N VAL A 218 -20.58 -10.68 4.53
CA VAL A 218 -19.14 -10.39 4.52
C VAL A 218 -18.90 -8.95 4.96
N ASP A 219 -18.44 -8.78 6.19
CA ASP A 219 -18.09 -7.50 6.81
C ASP A 219 -16.65 -7.50 7.36
N SER A 220 -16.28 -6.45 8.10
CA SER A 220 -14.93 -6.33 8.69
C SER A 220 -14.66 -7.30 9.84
N LYS A 221 -15.71 -7.94 10.38
CA LYS A 221 -15.64 -8.94 11.44
C LYS A 221 -15.61 -10.35 10.88
N THR A 222 -15.99 -10.55 9.61
CA THR A 222 -15.86 -11.84 8.95
C THR A 222 -14.40 -12.30 8.95
N ARG A 223 -14.18 -13.48 9.51
CA ARG A 223 -12.89 -14.18 9.52
C ARG A 223 -13.04 -15.44 8.69
N VAL A 224 -12.10 -15.69 7.79
CA VAL A 224 -12.08 -16.90 6.97
C VAL A 224 -10.71 -17.53 7.07
N PHE A 225 -10.68 -18.82 7.37
CA PHE A 225 -9.47 -19.61 7.50
C PHE A 225 -9.44 -20.68 6.42
N ALA A 226 -8.33 -20.76 5.70
CA ALA A 226 -8.05 -21.80 4.73
C ALA A 226 -7.19 -22.89 5.38
N TRP A 227 -7.75 -24.09 5.47
CA TRP A 227 -7.06 -25.30 5.91
C TRP A 227 -6.48 -25.99 4.68
N TYR A 228 -5.15 -25.98 4.54
CA TYR A 228 -4.44 -26.68 3.48
C TYR A 228 -3.89 -27.99 4.01
N PHE A 229 -4.23 -29.11 3.40
CA PHE A 229 -3.74 -30.41 3.83
C PHE A 229 -3.33 -31.30 2.65
N THR A 230 -2.45 -32.26 2.92
CA THR A 230 -2.12 -33.35 2.02
C THR A 230 -2.01 -34.64 2.80
N ASN A 231 -2.61 -35.71 2.27
CA ASN A 231 -2.47 -37.07 2.81
C ASN A 231 -1.63 -37.97 1.87
N ALA A 232 -0.91 -37.38 0.91
CA ALA A 232 -0.13 -38.10 -0.09
C ALA A 232 1.31 -38.40 0.38
N GLY A 233 1.77 -39.64 0.17
CA GLY A 233 3.13 -40.08 0.47
C GLY A 233 3.38 -40.35 1.96
N ASP A 234 4.63 -40.16 2.39
CA ASP A 234 5.08 -40.36 3.79
C ASP A 234 5.05 -39.07 4.62
N ARG A 235 4.56 -37.97 4.05
CA ARG A 235 4.51 -36.63 4.67
C ARG A 235 3.10 -36.07 4.59
N ALA A 236 2.22 -36.58 5.44
CA ALA A 236 0.98 -35.89 5.73
C ALA A 236 1.31 -34.54 6.39
N ASP A 237 0.68 -33.48 5.91
CA ASP A 237 0.98 -32.11 6.33
C ASP A 237 -0.31 -31.29 6.34
N VAL A 238 -0.38 -30.33 7.26
CA VAL A 238 -1.50 -29.42 7.43
C VAL A 238 -0.97 -28.03 7.72
N ALA A 239 -1.57 -27.03 7.07
CA ALA A 239 -1.30 -25.63 7.31
C ALA A 239 -2.63 -24.88 7.42
N LEU A 240 -2.65 -23.89 8.31
CA LEU A 240 -3.79 -22.99 8.52
C LEU A 240 -3.35 -21.57 8.15
N GLU A 241 -4.08 -20.93 7.24
CA GLU A 241 -3.85 -19.54 6.84
C GLU A 241 -5.15 -18.77 7.03
N GLU A 242 -5.10 -17.65 7.73
CA GLU A 242 -6.23 -16.71 7.75
C GLU A 242 -6.23 -15.91 6.44
N LEU A 243 -7.35 -15.91 5.73
CA LEU A 243 -7.53 -15.04 4.58
C LEU A 243 -7.76 -13.60 5.06
N PRO A 244 -6.90 -12.65 4.67
CA PRO A 244 -6.98 -11.28 5.18
C PRO A 244 -8.36 -10.67 4.89
N SER A 245 -9.03 -10.15 5.92
CA SER A 245 -10.34 -9.51 5.78
C SER A 245 -10.31 -8.38 4.73
N ARG A 246 -9.18 -7.67 4.58
CA ARG A 246 -9.01 -6.64 3.56
C ARG A 246 -9.15 -7.17 2.13
N ALA A 247 -8.58 -8.35 1.85
CA ALA A 247 -8.69 -8.97 0.54
C ALA A 247 -10.13 -9.38 0.24
N LEU A 248 -10.82 -9.98 1.21
CA LEU A 248 -12.23 -10.36 1.07
C LEU A 248 -13.15 -9.14 0.87
N LEU A 249 -12.97 -8.08 1.66
CA LEU A 249 -13.73 -6.84 1.53
C LEU A 249 -13.50 -6.17 0.17
N PHE A 250 -12.27 -6.18 -0.33
CA PHE A 250 -11.98 -5.66 -1.66
C PHE A 250 -12.67 -6.48 -2.76
N LEU A 251 -12.57 -7.82 -2.73
CA LEU A 251 -13.25 -8.69 -3.69
C LEU A 251 -14.78 -8.50 -3.64
N ARG A 252 -15.35 -8.32 -2.44
CA ARG A 252 -16.76 -8.02 -2.24
C ARG A 252 -17.16 -6.71 -2.94
N ASP A 253 -16.38 -5.64 -2.75
CA ASP A 253 -16.64 -4.34 -3.37
C ASP A 253 -16.51 -4.40 -4.90
N VAL A 254 -15.56 -5.19 -5.42
CA VAL A 254 -15.40 -5.46 -6.86
C VAL A 254 -16.64 -6.14 -7.45
N VAL A 255 -17.12 -7.20 -6.79
CA VAL A 255 -18.32 -7.93 -7.22
C VAL A 255 -19.55 -7.03 -7.14
N HIS A 256 -19.68 -6.23 -6.07
CA HIS A 256 -20.75 -5.25 -5.94
C HIS A 256 -20.78 -4.26 -7.11
N ALA A 257 -19.60 -3.80 -7.55
CA ALA A 257 -19.44 -2.90 -8.70
C ALA A 257 -19.55 -3.59 -10.07
N GLY A 258 -19.77 -4.91 -10.13
CA GLY A 258 -19.83 -5.67 -11.39
C GLY A 258 -18.48 -5.84 -12.10
N LEU A 259 -17.37 -5.67 -11.37
CA LEU A 259 -15.99 -5.70 -11.90
C LEU A 259 -15.31 -7.08 -11.79
N GLY A 260 -16.03 -8.09 -11.29
CA GLY A 260 -15.52 -9.46 -11.09
C GLY A 260 -14.84 -10.08 -12.32
N PRO A 261 -15.49 -10.09 -13.51
CA PRO A 261 -14.89 -10.64 -14.72
C PRO A 261 -13.60 -9.95 -15.14
N GLU A 262 -13.44 -8.66 -14.80
CA GLU A 262 -12.23 -7.92 -15.11
C GLU A 262 -11.06 -8.37 -14.24
N ILE A 263 -11.28 -8.52 -12.94
CA ILE A 263 -10.28 -9.07 -12.02
C ILE A 263 -9.85 -10.47 -12.45
N GLU A 264 -10.79 -11.33 -12.84
CA GLU A 264 -10.46 -12.69 -13.30
C GLU A 264 -9.55 -12.67 -14.52
N ARG A 265 -9.78 -11.75 -15.47
CA ARG A 265 -8.91 -11.55 -16.65
C ARG A 265 -7.51 -11.08 -16.24
N LEU A 266 -7.41 -10.16 -15.29
CA LEU A 266 -6.11 -9.68 -14.79
C LEU A 266 -5.32 -10.82 -14.12
N MET A 267 -5.97 -11.57 -13.23
CA MET A 267 -5.37 -12.73 -12.57
C MET A 267 -4.97 -13.83 -13.56
N ALA A 268 -5.71 -14.02 -14.66
CA ALA A 268 -5.34 -15.00 -15.69
C ALA A 268 -3.95 -14.71 -16.30
N SER A 269 -3.55 -13.44 -16.35
CA SER A 269 -2.26 -12.99 -16.91
C SER A 269 -1.06 -13.07 -15.95
N GLU A 270 -1.30 -13.38 -14.67
CA GLU A 270 -0.23 -13.45 -13.66
C GLU A 270 0.78 -14.60 -13.93
N PRO A 271 1.98 -14.56 -13.35
CA PRO A 271 2.91 -15.69 -13.34
C PRO A 271 2.45 -16.82 -12.39
N ARG A 272 2.65 -18.09 -12.77
CA ARG A 272 2.14 -19.26 -12.01
C ARG A 272 2.70 -19.40 -10.59
N LYS A 273 3.88 -18.83 -10.34
CA LYS A 273 4.50 -18.80 -9.01
C LYS A 273 4.56 -17.35 -8.56
N ASP A 274 4.05 -17.10 -7.37
CA ASP A 274 4.25 -15.82 -6.69
C ASP A 274 5.74 -15.66 -6.37
N THR A 275 6.31 -14.53 -6.77
CA THR A 275 7.67 -14.15 -6.37
C THR A 275 7.61 -12.84 -5.58
N GLU A 276 8.67 -12.52 -4.84
CA GLU A 276 8.78 -11.25 -4.11
C GLU A 276 8.65 -10.03 -5.04
N TRP A 277 9.12 -10.17 -6.28
CA TRP A 277 9.16 -9.12 -7.29
C TRP A 277 7.89 -9.04 -8.14
N THR A 278 7.13 -10.12 -8.21
CA THR A 278 5.85 -10.20 -8.93
C THR A 278 4.80 -10.90 -8.08
N PRO A 279 4.37 -10.28 -6.97
CA PRO A 279 3.32 -10.85 -6.14
C PRO A 279 1.99 -10.91 -6.94
N GLY A 280 1.27 -12.02 -6.80
CA GLY A 280 -0.10 -12.14 -7.28
C GLY A 280 -1.07 -11.22 -6.52
N MET A 281 -2.27 -11.02 -7.07
CA MET A 281 -3.22 -10.04 -6.56
C MET A 281 -3.57 -10.23 -5.08
N LEU A 282 -3.83 -11.48 -4.63
CA LEU A 282 -4.17 -11.75 -3.23
C LEU A 282 -3.08 -11.29 -2.27
N ARG A 283 -1.81 -11.49 -2.64
CA ARG A 283 -0.65 -11.05 -1.86
C ARG A 283 -0.50 -9.53 -1.87
N CYS A 284 -0.76 -8.86 -3.00
CA CYS A 284 -0.80 -7.40 -3.06
C CYS A 284 -1.89 -6.81 -2.14
N LEU A 285 -3.07 -7.44 -2.10
CA LEU A 285 -4.18 -7.02 -1.24
C LEU A 285 -3.84 -7.18 0.24
N GLU A 286 -3.19 -8.30 0.59
CA GLU A 286 -2.71 -8.59 1.94
C GLU A 286 -1.65 -7.58 2.39
N GLU A 287 -0.59 -7.40 1.60
CA GLU A 287 0.54 -6.53 1.92
C GLU A 287 0.21 -5.04 1.75
N GLY A 288 -0.97 -4.69 1.23
CA GLY A 288 -1.34 -3.30 0.90
C GLY A 288 -0.43 -2.69 -0.17
N ARG A 289 0.05 -3.51 -1.10
CA ARG A 289 1.02 -3.13 -2.14
C ARG A 289 0.34 -2.85 -3.46
N ASP A 290 1.07 -2.13 -4.29
CA ASP A 290 0.65 -1.81 -5.65
C ASP A 290 0.61 -3.10 -6.51
N TYR A 291 -0.45 -3.26 -7.31
CA TYR A 291 -0.64 -4.44 -8.17
C TYR A 291 -0.31 -4.06 -9.62
N ASP A 292 0.88 -4.45 -10.04
CA ASP A 292 1.48 -4.09 -11.32
C ASP A 292 0.61 -4.35 -12.57
N PRO A 293 -0.17 -5.45 -12.67
CA PRO A 293 -1.07 -5.71 -13.78
C PRO A 293 -2.22 -4.70 -13.96
N LEU A 294 -2.50 -3.84 -12.97
CA LEU A 294 -3.47 -2.74 -13.13
C LEU A 294 -3.00 -1.72 -14.17
N TYR A 295 -1.69 -1.59 -14.36
CA TYR A 295 -1.12 -0.60 -15.24
C TYR A 295 -1.03 -1.11 -16.69
N PRO A 296 -1.26 -0.25 -17.68
CA PRO A 296 -1.03 -0.59 -19.08
C PRO A 296 0.43 -0.99 -19.35
N ARG A 297 0.64 -2.10 -20.07
CA ARG A 297 1.98 -2.60 -20.43
C ARG A 297 1.95 -3.23 -21.81
N ALA A 298 2.66 -2.62 -22.77
CA ALA A 298 2.74 -3.11 -24.14
C ALA A 298 1.35 -3.41 -24.75
N LYS A 299 1.00 -4.68 -24.97
CA LYS A 299 -0.31 -5.11 -25.49
C LYS A 299 -1.39 -5.22 -24.41
N HIS A 300 -1.02 -5.19 -23.14
CA HIS A 300 -1.95 -5.28 -22.01
C HIS A 300 -2.56 -3.89 -21.73
N PRO A 301 -3.89 -3.73 -21.84
CA PRO A 301 -4.54 -2.43 -21.67
C PRO A 301 -4.56 -1.93 -20.22
N GLY A 302 -4.25 -2.78 -19.25
CA GLY A 302 -4.40 -2.49 -17.82
C GLY A 302 -5.85 -2.63 -17.37
N ALA A 303 -6.11 -2.21 -16.13
CA ALA A 303 -7.45 -2.13 -15.56
C ALA A 303 -8.25 -0.97 -16.14
N SER A 304 -9.58 -1.08 -16.10
CA SER A 304 -10.55 -0.02 -16.32
C SER A 304 -10.45 1.02 -15.21
N VAL A 305 -10.91 2.24 -15.51
CA VAL A 305 -10.86 3.36 -14.56
C VAL A 305 -11.58 3.01 -13.24
N PRO A 306 -12.82 2.46 -13.25
CA PRO A 306 -13.50 2.10 -12.01
C PRO A 306 -12.73 1.09 -11.15
N LEU A 307 -12.14 0.06 -11.76
CA LEU A 307 -11.37 -0.94 -11.02
C LEU A 307 -10.06 -0.35 -10.48
N PHE A 308 -9.38 0.47 -11.27
CA PHE A 308 -8.17 1.15 -10.86
C PHE A 308 -8.43 2.08 -9.68
N GLU A 309 -9.44 2.95 -9.76
CA GLU A 309 -9.81 3.89 -8.68
C GLU A 309 -10.22 3.15 -7.41
N LEU A 310 -11.01 2.07 -7.53
CA LEU A 310 -11.39 1.24 -6.39
C LEU A 310 -10.15 0.64 -5.70
N TYR A 311 -9.18 0.15 -6.46
CA TYR A 311 -7.93 -0.38 -5.91
C TYR A 311 -7.08 0.70 -5.23
N GLN A 312 -6.87 1.84 -5.91
CA GLN A 312 -6.05 2.94 -5.38
C GLN A 312 -6.62 3.49 -4.06
N THR A 313 -7.96 3.58 -3.95
CA THR A 313 -8.63 4.09 -2.75
C THR A 313 -8.68 3.05 -1.62
N ARG A 314 -9.12 1.81 -1.90
CA ARG A 314 -9.33 0.79 -0.86
C ARG A 314 -8.05 0.08 -0.42
N VAL A 315 -7.09 -0.12 -1.32
CA VAL A 315 -5.88 -0.90 -1.07
C VAL A 315 -4.66 -0.01 -0.83
N LEU A 316 -4.51 1.07 -1.59
CA LEU A 316 -3.38 1.99 -1.43
C LEU A 316 -3.71 3.22 -0.58
N GLY A 317 -4.96 3.40 -0.17
CA GLY A 317 -5.38 4.49 0.72
C GLY A 317 -5.30 5.87 0.09
N ARG A 318 -5.24 5.97 -1.25
CA ARG A 318 -5.24 7.27 -1.93
C ARG A 318 -6.58 7.96 -1.78
N THR A 319 -6.54 9.28 -1.69
CA THR A 319 -7.76 10.10 -1.70
C THR A 319 -8.34 10.18 -3.11
N THR A 320 -9.66 10.36 -3.21
CA THR A 320 -10.32 10.61 -4.51
C THR A 320 -9.76 11.87 -5.17
N CYS A 321 -9.49 12.91 -4.38
CA CYS A 321 -8.82 14.14 -4.84
C CYS A 321 -7.50 13.84 -5.57
N ALA A 322 -6.63 12.99 -5.01
CA ALA A 322 -5.37 12.63 -5.66
C ALA A 322 -5.57 12.02 -7.06
N LEU A 323 -6.62 11.21 -7.24
CA LEU A 323 -6.96 10.55 -8.50
C LEU A 323 -7.53 11.55 -9.51
N GLU A 324 -8.41 12.44 -9.08
CA GLU A 324 -8.96 13.54 -9.90
C GLU A 324 -7.85 14.49 -10.37
N VAL A 325 -6.94 14.85 -9.46
CA VAL A 325 -5.78 15.68 -9.76
C VAL A 325 -4.87 15.02 -10.79
N ALA A 326 -4.56 13.72 -10.62
CA ALA A 326 -3.77 12.97 -11.60
C ALA A 326 -4.45 12.93 -12.98
N HIS A 327 -5.78 12.75 -13.01
CA HIS A 327 -6.56 12.77 -14.24
C HIS A 327 -6.55 14.14 -14.92
N ALA A 328 -6.70 15.23 -14.16
CA ALA A 328 -6.67 16.60 -14.67
C ALA A 328 -5.31 16.93 -15.31
N ILE A 329 -4.20 16.58 -14.64
CA ILE A 329 -2.85 16.72 -15.18
C ILE A 329 -2.70 15.89 -16.46
N ALA A 330 -3.13 14.63 -16.45
CA ALA A 330 -3.05 13.76 -17.63
C ALA A 330 -3.81 14.32 -18.84
N THR A 331 -5.00 14.88 -18.60
CA THR A 331 -5.83 15.50 -19.64
C THR A 331 -5.16 16.75 -20.21
N ALA A 332 -4.62 17.62 -19.34
CA ALA A 332 -3.88 18.81 -19.79
C ALA A 332 -2.64 18.44 -20.61
N LEU A 333 -1.89 17.42 -20.18
CA LEU A 333 -0.70 16.94 -20.89
C LEU A 333 -1.03 16.34 -22.25
N THR A 334 -2.04 15.48 -22.33
CA THR A 334 -2.43 14.83 -23.59
C THR A 334 -3.06 15.82 -24.57
N GLY A 335 -3.84 16.78 -24.08
CA GLY A 335 -4.41 17.86 -24.91
C GLY A 335 -3.38 18.84 -25.46
N ALA A 336 -2.26 19.05 -24.76
CA ALA A 336 -1.18 19.92 -25.23
C ALA A 336 -0.30 19.29 -26.33
N VAL A 337 -0.33 17.97 -26.49
CA VAL A 337 0.51 17.26 -27.46
C VAL A 337 -0.16 17.22 -28.84
N ARG A 338 0.48 17.87 -29.83
CA ARG A 338 -0.02 17.93 -31.21
C ARG A 338 0.40 16.75 -32.08
N ARG A 339 1.56 16.14 -31.80
CA ARG A 339 2.12 15.05 -32.62
C ARG A 339 1.78 13.70 -32.01
N LYS A 340 1.33 12.77 -32.85
CA LYS A 340 0.98 11.40 -32.44
C LYS A 340 2.17 10.65 -31.82
N ASP A 341 3.37 10.80 -32.40
CA ASP A 341 4.58 10.13 -31.91
C ASP A 341 4.97 10.58 -30.49
N ASP A 342 4.77 11.86 -30.18
CA ASP A 342 5.01 12.40 -28.84
C ASP A 342 3.99 11.82 -27.84
N LEU A 343 2.73 11.66 -28.25
CA LEU A 343 1.69 11.06 -27.42
C LEU A 343 1.98 9.57 -27.16
N ASP A 344 2.45 8.85 -28.18
CA ASP A 344 2.84 7.43 -28.03
C ASP A 344 4.10 7.27 -27.17
N SER A 345 5.02 8.24 -27.19
CA SER A 345 6.15 8.31 -26.26
C SER A 345 5.70 8.49 -24.81
N LEU A 346 4.71 9.37 -24.55
CA LEU A 346 4.13 9.58 -23.22
C LEU A 346 3.41 8.34 -22.66
N ARG A 347 2.85 7.51 -23.53
CA ARG A 347 2.12 6.29 -23.17
C ARG A 347 3.02 5.13 -22.75
N LYS A 348 4.33 5.21 -23.00
CA LYS A 348 5.26 4.14 -22.62
C LYS A 348 5.32 4.03 -21.09
N PRO A 349 5.30 2.81 -20.51
CA PRO A 349 5.37 2.63 -19.05
C PRO A 349 6.60 3.30 -18.42
N GLU A 350 7.70 3.36 -19.18
CA GLU A 350 8.98 3.93 -18.76
C GLU A 350 9.06 5.45 -18.91
N ALA A 351 8.06 6.08 -19.54
CA ALA A 351 8.09 7.50 -19.85
C ALA A 351 8.31 8.34 -18.58
N PHE A 352 7.60 8.01 -17.51
CA PHE A 352 7.68 8.70 -16.23
C PHE A 352 8.89 8.28 -15.37
N ARG A 353 9.80 7.43 -15.87
CA ARG A 353 11.12 7.24 -15.26
C ARG A 353 12.15 8.26 -15.77
N ARG A 354 11.89 8.90 -16.91
CA ARG A 354 12.79 9.88 -17.54
C ARG A 354 12.69 11.24 -16.85
N SER A 355 13.84 11.80 -16.46
CA SER A 355 13.92 13.11 -15.81
C SER A 355 13.38 14.23 -16.71
N GLU A 356 13.66 14.18 -18.02
CA GLU A 356 13.17 15.17 -18.98
C GLU A 356 11.64 15.25 -18.99
N LEU A 357 10.96 14.09 -18.96
CA LEU A 357 9.51 14.08 -19.00
C LEU A 357 8.91 14.56 -17.68
N ARG A 358 9.46 14.14 -16.53
CA ARG A 358 9.03 14.67 -15.23
C ARG A 358 9.18 16.19 -15.16
N ALA A 359 10.24 16.75 -15.72
CA ALA A 359 10.43 18.19 -15.82
C ALA A 359 9.34 18.85 -16.66
N ARG A 360 8.99 18.29 -17.83
CA ARG A 360 7.87 18.77 -18.67
C ARG A 360 6.53 18.72 -17.93
N VAL A 361 6.26 17.65 -17.19
CA VAL A 361 5.03 17.53 -16.40
C VAL A 361 4.98 18.58 -15.30
N ARG A 362 6.09 18.78 -14.59
CA ARG A 362 6.21 19.83 -13.57
C ARG A 362 5.99 21.23 -14.13
N LEU A 363 6.47 21.51 -15.34
CA LEU A 363 6.17 22.76 -16.05
C LEU A 363 4.66 22.91 -16.33
N ALA A 364 3.99 21.83 -16.75
CA ALA A 364 2.55 21.86 -16.98
C ALA A 364 1.76 22.11 -15.68
N MET A 365 2.15 21.48 -14.56
CA MET A 365 1.56 21.74 -13.24
C MET A 365 1.67 23.21 -12.83
N VAL A 366 2.84 23.83 -13.05
CA VAL A 366 3.08 25.26 -12.76
C VAL A 366 2.22 26.15 -13.67
N ALA A 367 2.07 25.81 -14.94
CA ALA A 367 1.20 26.54 -15.86
C ALA A 367 -0.27 26.45 -15.42
N MET A 368 -0.75 25.25 -15.07
CA MET A 368 -2.11 25.05 -14.54
C MET A 368 -2.34 25.84 -13.25
N ALA A 369 -1.33 25.94 -12.39
CA ALA A 369 -1.40 26.77 -11.17
C ALA A 369 -1.49 28.27 -11.50
N GLY A 370 -0.73 28.73 -12.49
CA GLY A 370 -0.83 30.09 -13.03
C GLY A 370 -2.18 30.43 -13.68
N GLU A 371 -3.02 29.43 -13.95
CA GLU A 371 -4.39 29.58 -14.46
C GLU A 371 -5.46 29.37 -13.37
N GLY A 372 -5.05 29.11 -12.11
CA GLY A 372 -5.97 28.85 -11.00
C GLY A 372 -6.61 27.46 -11.03
N ARG A 373 -6.11 26.53 -11.86
CA ARG A 373 -6.67 25.17 -12.03
C ARG A 373 -5.92 24.10 -11.22
N PHE A 374 -4.92 24.50 -10.44
CA PHE A 374 -4.04 23.59 -9.71
C PHE A 374 -3.35 24.32 -8.55
N SER A 375 -3.17 23.64 -7.42
CA SER A 375 -2.58 24.21 -6.21
C SER A 375 -1.44 23.33 -5.64
N LEU A 376 -0.74 23.85 -4.63
CA LEU A 376 0.23 23.06 -3.87
C LEU A 376 -0.43 21.91 -3.09
N ALA A 377 -1.64 22.14 -2.57
CA ALA A 377 -2.42 21.10 -1.89
C ALA A 377 -2.78 19.95 -2.84
N ASP A 378 -3.18 20.27 -4.08
CA ASP A 378 -3.45 19.27 -5.12
C ASP A 378 -2.19 18.44 -5.41
N TYR A 379 -1.05 19.11 -5.58
CA TYR A 379 0.22 18.44 -5.77
C TYR A 379 0.55 17.46 -4.63
N ARG A 380 0.36 17.87 -3.37
CA ARG A 380 0.63 17.03 -2.20
C ARG A 380 -0.36 15.89 -2.02
N SER A 381 -1.60 16.04 -2.50
CA SER A 381 -2.56 14.94 -2.53
C SER A 381 -2.05 13.79 -3.41
N LEU A 382 -1.43 14.12 -4.55
CA LEU A 382 -0.90 13.15 -5.51
C LEU A 382 0.52 12.66 -5.14
N PHE A 383 1.33 13.55 -4.59
CA PHE A 383 2.72 13.31 -4.18
C PHE A 383 2.88 13.63 -2.69
N PRO A 384 2.43 12.74 -1.79
CA PRO A 384 2.47 12.99 -0.36
C PRO A 384 3.91 13.17 0.13
N VAL A 385 4.08 14.09 1.09
CA VAL A 385 5.37 14.36 1.73
C VAL A 385 5.80 13.14 2.53
N ARG A 386 7.08 12.77 2.43
CA ARG A 386 7.66 11.66 3.19
C ARG A 386 8.09 12.13 4.56
N ASP A 387 7.92 11.26 5.54
CA ASP A 387 8.52 11.45 6.86
C ASP A 387 10.04 11.44 6.75
N GLY A 388 10.68 12.45 7.34
CA GLY A 388 12.13 12.60 7.36
C GLY A 388 12.59 14.04 7.15
N PRO A 389 13.90 14.30 7.27
CA PRO A 389 14.47 15.60 6.99
C PRO A 389 14.45 15.91 5.49
N GLY A 390 14.17 17.16 5.18
CA GLY A 390 14.08 17.68 3.82
C GLY A 390 12.69 17.53 3.21
N VAL A 391 12.34 18.43 2.30
CA VAL A 391 11.10 18.30 1.52
C VAL A 391 11.31 17.21 0.48
N ALA A 392 10.74 16.04 0.72
CA ALA A 392 10.73 14.92 -0.22
C ALA A 392 9.30 14.39 -0.37
N VAL A 393 8.96 13.91 -1.56
CA VAL A 393 7.64 13.35 -1.86
C VAL A 393 7.72 11.90 -2.30
N ALA A 394 6.63 11.15 -2.11
CA ALA A 394 6.49 9.81 -2.63
C ALA A 394 6.47 9.81 -4.16
N GLY A 395 7.20 8.88 -4.80
CA GLY A 395 7.32 8.79 -6.26
C GLY A 395 6.24 7.96 -6.96
N ASP A 396 5.29 7.45 -6.19
CA ASP A 396 4.19 6.58 -6.62
C ASP A 396 3.11 7.35 -7.41
N GLY A 397 2.90 8.64 -7.12
CA GLY A 397 2.03 9.52 -7.91
C GLY A 397 2.35 9.55 -9.41
N TRP A 398 3.60 9.30 -9.78
CA TRP A 398 4.02 9.18 -11.18
C TRP A 398 3.38 7.98 -11.90
N LYS A 399 3.15 6.87 -11.20
CA LYS A 399 2.48 5.69 -11.77
C LYS A 399 1.00 5.96 -12.03
N VAL A 400 0.33 6.62 -11.08
CA VAL A 400 -1.08 7.04 -11.20
C VAL A 400 -1.25 7.99 -12.38
N LEU A 401 -0.36 8.98 -12.51
CA LEU A 401 -0.37 9.88 -13.66
C LEU A 401 -0.15 9.13 -14.97
N GLY A 402 0.80 8.19 -15.01
CA GLY A 402 1.06 7.36 -16.19
C GLY A 402 -0.15 6.51 -16.61
N TYR A 403 -0.89 5.97 -15.64
CA TYR A 403 -2.15 5.29 -15.88
C TYR A 403 -3.16 6.21 -16.59
N TYR A 404 -3.41 7.40 -16.05
CA TYR A 404 -4.39 8.31 -16.63
C TYR A 404 -3.98 8.90 -17.97
N VAL A 405 -2.69 9.13 -18.23
CA VAL A 405 -2.20 9.55 -19.55
C VAL A 405 -2.51 8.49 -20.61
N HIS A 406 -2.44 7.20 -20.25
CA HIS A 406 -2.83 6.14 -21.16
C HIS A 406 -4.36 6.07 -21.38
N GLN A 407 -5.17 6.31 -20.33
CA GLN A 407 -6.63 6.21 -20.41
C GLN A 407 -7.34 7.43 -21.04
N THR A 408 -6.90 8.65 -20.72
CA THR A 408 -7.45 9.91 -21.28
C THR A 408 -7.37 9.92 -22.80
N ALA A 409 -6.25 9.42 -23.33
CA ALA A 409 -6.02 9.31 -24.75
C ALA A 409 -6.83 8.18 -25.43
N ARG A 410 -7.59 7.37 -24.66
CA ARG A 410 -8.49 6.32 -25.18
C ARG A 410 -9.97 6.67 -25.06
N ASN A 411 -10.40 7.28 -23.95
CA ASN A 411 -11.82 7.29 -23.59
C ASN A 411 -12.46 8.67 -23.35
N GLY A 412 -11.76 9.80 -23.52
CA GLY A 412 -12.39 11.13 -23.61
C GLY A 412 -13.38 11.50 -22.49
N ARG A 413 -13.33 10.86 -21.32
CA ARG A 413 -14.21 11.16 -20.20
C ARG A 413 -13.87 12.54 -19.65
N LYS A 414 -14.88 13.38 -19.46
CA LYS A 414 -14.79 14.61 -18.67
C LYS A 414 -14.99 14.22 -17.21
N HIS A 415 -13.93 14.23 -16.41
CA HIS A 415 -14.08 14.32 -14.97
C HIS A 415 -14.44 15.76 -14.59
N GLY A 416 -15.11 15.92 -13.45
CA GLY A 416 -15.48 17.22 -12.90
C GLY A 416 -14.26 18.11 -12.65
N GLU A 417 -14.51 19.40 -12.47
CA GLU A 417 -13.47 20.37 -12.10
C GLU A 417 -12.72 19.89 -10.85
N PRO A 418 -11.40 20.14 -10.77
CA PRO A 418 -10.61 19.77 -9.61
C PRO A 418 -11.24 20.36 -8.33
N PRO A 419 -11.21 19.62 -7.21
CA PRO A 419 -11.76 20.10 -5.95
C PRO A 419 -11.11 21.42 -5.52
N SER A 420 -11.90 22.27 -4.88
CA SER A 420 -11.47 23.56 -4.33
C SER A 420 -10.31 23.38 -3.35
N ALA A 421 -9.28 24.21 -3.50
CA ALA A 421 -8.02 24.14 -2.75
C ALA A 421 -8.25 24.11 -1.23
N LEU A 422 -7.76 23.04 -0.58
CA LEU A 422 -7.58 23.03 0.86
C LEU A 422 -6.42 23.95 1.21
N ALA A 423 -6.64 24.90 2.12
CA ALA A 423 -5.58 25.76 2.62
C ALA A 423 -4.58 24.92 3.43
N ASP A 424 -3.35 24.82 2.90
CA ASP A 424 -2.25 24.09 3.54
C ASP A 424 -1.34 25.10 4.24
N THR A 425 -1.41 25.18 5.57
CA THR A 425 -0.54 26.03 6.37
C THR A 425 0.70 25.25 6.80
N ASP A 426 1.64 25.11 5.88
CA ASP A 426 2.93 24.48 6.16
C ASP A 426 4.10 25.45 5.97
N THR A 427 5.27 25.07 6.49
CA THR A 427 6.50 25.89 6.45
C THR A 427 6.91 26.28 5.03
N VAL A 428 6.67 25.41 4.03
CA VAL A 428 6.97 25.73 2.62
C VAL A 428 6.09 26.86 2.10
N SER A 429 4.78 26.79 2.35
CA SER A 429 3.83 27.81 1.91
C SER A 429 4.14 29.16 2.56
N PHE A 430 4.45 29.17 3.87
CA PHE A 430 4.85 30.39 4.56
C PHE A 430 6.10 31.04 3.93
N ILE A 431 7.17 30.27 3.74
CA ILE A 431 8.41 30.80 3.16
C ILE A 431 8.15 31.31 1.74
N ALA A 432 7.39 30.56 0.94
CA ALA A 432 7.04 30.94 -0.42
C ALA A 432 6.25 32.26 -0.44
N ASP A 433 5.29 32.47 0.47
CA ASP A 433 4.53 33.72 0.60
C ASP A 433 5.44 34.92 0.94
N ARG A 434 6.39 34.75 1.88
CA ARG A 434 7.33 35.84 2.22
C ARG A 434 8.28 36.18 1.09
N VAL A 435 8.74 35.16 0.36
CA VAL A 435 9.53 35.36 -0.85
C VAL A 435 8.71 36.09 -1.90
N LEU A 436 7.43 35.73 -2.09
CA LEU A 436 6.52 36.39 -3.01
C LEU A 436 6.34 37.87 -2.66
N ASP A 437 5.95 38.18 -1.42
CA ASP A 437 5.73 39.54 -0.92
C ASP A 437 6.94 40.42 -1.20
N ARG A 438 8.14 39.91 -0.90
CA ARG A 438 9.39 40.62 -1.17
C ARG A 438 9.61 40.84 -2.66
N LEU A 439 9.43 39.82 -3.49
CA LEU A 439 9.65 39.92 -4.93
C LEU A 439 8.67 40.89 -5.58
N LEU A 440 7.41 40.87 -5.17
CA LEU A 440 6.39 41.82 -5.60
C LEU A 440 6.77 43.25 -5.23
N THR A 441 7.24 43.46 -3.99
CA THR A 441 7.66 44.79 -3.50
C THR A 441 8.89 45.33 -4.24
N VAL A 442 9.88 44.48 -4.53
CA VAL A 442 11.19 44.92 -5.05
C VAL A 442 11.26 44.92 -6.58
N ARG A 443 10.56 44.00 -7.24
CA ARG A 443 10.69 43.76 -8.69
C ARG A 443 9.36 43.82 -9.45
N GLY A 444 8.22 43.80 -8.75
CA GLY A 444 6.89 43.84 -9.35
C GLY A 444 6.38 42.49 -9.89
N ALA A 445 5.08 42.41 -10.14
CA ALA A 445 4.39 41.17 -10.53
C ALA A 445 4.88 40.58 -11.86
N GLN A 446 5.24 41.41 -12.83
CA GLN A 446 5.72 40.93 -14.14
C GLN A 446 7.02 40.14 -14.01
N PHE A 447 7.94 40.58 -13.15
CA PHE A 447 9.17 39.86 -12.87
C PHE A 447 8.89 38.48 -12.27
N VAL A 448 7.93 38.39 -11.34
CA VAL A 448 7.58 37.10 -10.71
C VAL A 448 6.95 36.15 -11.72
N ARG A 449 6.08 36.64 -12.61
CA ARG A 449 5.53 35.84 -13.73
C ARG A 449 6.63 35.30 -14.63
N ASP A 450 7.57 36.16 -15.02
CA ASP A 450 8.71 35.75 -15.87
C ASP A 450 9.63 34.74 -15.17
N LEU A 451 9.79 34.86 -13.85
CA LEU A 451 10.54 33.93 -13.01
C LEU A 451 9.86 32.56 -12.95
N VAL A 452 8.54 32.55 -12.67
CA VAL A 452 7.72 31.33 -12.62
C VAL A 452 7.67 30.64 -13.98
N ALA A 453 7.71 31.38 -15.09
CA ALA A 453 7.75 30.79 -16.43
C ALA A 453 9.08 30.08 -16.75
N ARG A 454 10.20 30.50 -16.15
CA ARG A 454 11.57 30.03 -16.52
C ARG A 454 12.21 29.20 -15.41
N ALA A 455 12.06 27.88 -15.51
CA ALA A 455 12.58 26.92 -14.51
C ALA A 455 14.07 27.07 -14.19
N GLU A 456 14.88 27.42 -15.19
CA GLU A 456 16.33 27.59 -15.07
C GLU A 456 16.74 28.73 -14.15
N ARG A 457 15.82 29.64 -13.82
CA ARG A 457 16.07 30.80 -12.95
C ARG A 457 15.74 30.54 -11.48
N THR A 458 15.19 29.37 -11.17
CA THR A 458 14.83 28.95 -9.81
C THR A 458 15.60 27.68 -9.50
N ASP A 459 16.85 27.82 -9.05
CA ASP A 459 17.69 26.73 -8.55
C ASP A 459 17.88 26.86 -7.02
N ASP A 460 18.73 26.02 -6.44
CA ASP A 460 19.05 26.06 -5.01
C ASP A 460 19.78 27.36 -4.63
N GLY A 461 20.62 27.90 -5.53
CA GLY A 461 21.31 29.18 -5.34
C GLY A 461 20.33 30.34 -5.23
N TRP A 462 19.35 30.41 -6.14
CA TRP A 462 18.27 31.40 -6.11
C TRP A 462 17.49 31.33 -4.80
N LEU A 463 17.14 30.12 -4.36
CA LEU A 463 16.37 29.93 -3.13
C LEU A 463 17.16 30.34 -1.89
N ARG A 464 18.47 30.04 -1.84
CA ARG A 464 19.38 30.53 -0.78
C ARG A 464 19.40 32.06 -0.74
N ASP A 465 19.52 32.71 -1.89
CA ASP A 465 19.54 34.18 -1.96
C ASP A 465 18.21 34.78 -1.48
N GLN A 466 17.07 34.17 -1.84
CA GLN A 466 15.77 34.62 -1.36
C GLN A 466 15.64 34.43 0.16
N PHE A 467 16.07 33.27 0.67
CA PHE A 467 16.00 32.92 2.08
C PHE A 467 16.86 33.84 2.94
N LEU A 468 18.10 34.15 2.50
CA LEU A 468 18.98 35.13 3.15
C LEU A 468 18.35 36.53 3.19
N ALA A 469 17.79 36.97 2.06
CA ALA A 469 17.20 38.29 1.98
C ALA A 469 15.92 38.43 2.84
N CYS A 470 15.19 37.33 3.07
CA CYS A 470 14.07 37.30 3.99
C CYS A 470 14.52 37.23 5.45
N ALA A 471 15.61 36.51 5.78
CA ALA A 471 16.20 36.47 7.12
C ALA A 471 16.60 37.83 7.68
N TRP A 472 16.95 38.76 6.79
CA TRP A 472 17.20 40.14 7.18
C TRP A 472 15.95 40.88 7.66
N ARG A 473 14.79 40.58 7.07
CA ARG A 473 13.54 41.34 7.28
C ARG A 473 12.62 40.70 8.29
N GLU A 474 12.65 39.38 8.40
CA GLU A 474 11.63 38.62 9.13
C GLU A 474 12.24 37.52 10.00
N GLU A 475 11.47 37.10 11.01
CA GLU A 475 11.79 35.94 11.84
C GLU A 475 11.45 34.63 11.09
N GLY A 476 11.93 33.50 11.60
CA GLY A 476 11.65 32.16 11.02
C GLY A 476 12.63 31.70 9.93
N PHE A 477 13.46 32.60 9.38
CA PHE A 477 14.48 32.26 8.39
C PHE A 477 15.84 31.93 9.03
N THR A 478 15.89 30.81 9.75
CA THR A 478 17.11 30.31 10.40
C THR A 478 17.77 29.20 9.58
N PHE A 479 19.03 28.88 9.89
CA PHE A 479 19.69 27.74 9.27
C PHE A 479 19.04 26.42 9.68
N VAL A 480 18.50 26.34 10.90
CA VAL A 480 17.72 25.18 11.36
C VAL A 480 16.48 24.98 10.47
N ALA A 481 15.70 26.04 10.23
CA ALA A 481 14.55 25.99 9.33
C ALA A 481 14.95 25.60 7.90
N TRP A 482 16.03 26.19 7.37
CA TRP A 482 16.58 25.79 6.07
C TRP A 482 16.98 24.31 6.05
N SER A 483 17.69 23.85 7.08
CA SER A 483 18.20 22.48 7.15
C SER A 483 17.07 21.44 7.19
N ALA A 484 15.98 21.75 7.90
CA ALA A 484 14.80 20.91 7.96
C ALA A 484 14.11 20.74 6.59
N LEU A 485 14.21 21.74 5.70
CA LEU A 485 13.56 21.75 4.39
C LEU A 485 14.48 21.32 3.24
N ALA A 486 15.77 21.62 3.33
CA ALA A 486 16.69 21.51 2.21
C ALA A 486 17.69 20.35 2.32
N LEU A 487 17.84 19.72 3.49
CA LEU A 487 18.81 18.66 3.70
C LEU A 487 18.12 17.31 3.89
N ASP A 488 18.69 16.26 3.30
CA ASP A 488 18.24 14.88 3.50
C ASP A 488 18.78 14.27 4.81
N GLY A 489 18.46 12.99 5.06
CA GLY A 489 18.90 12.26 6.25
C GLY A 489 20.41 12.06 6.37
N HIS A 490 21.16 12.35 5.30
CA HIS A 490 22.61 12.32 5.26
C HIS A 490 23.22 13.73 5.28
N GLY A 491 22.41 14.77 5.48
CA GLY A 491 22.84 16.16 5.47
C GLY A 491 23.23 16.69 4.09
N ARG A 492 22.86 16.00 3.01
CA ARG A 492 23.10 16.42 1.62
C ARG A 492 21.98 17.32 1.14
N LEU A 493 22.30 18.24 0.23
CA LEU A 493 21.32 19.17 -0.32
C LEU A 493 20.31 18.46 -1.24
N ALA A 494 19.04 18.48 -0.84
CA ALA A 494 17.90 17.92 -1.56
C ALA A 494 16.85 19.00 -1.91
N ALA A 495 17.29 20.23 -2.20
CA ALA A 495 16.42 21.39 -2.37
C ALA A 495 15.53 21.39 -3.64
N ARG A 496 15.76 20.49 -4.61
CA ARG A 496 15.04 20.51 -5.90
C ARG A 496 13.52 20.40 -5.75
N GLU A 497 13.07 19.60 -4.81
CA GLU A 497 11.64 19.41 -4.54
C GLU A 497 11.04 20.65 -3.89
N TRP A 498 11.74 21.23 -2.90
CA TRP A 498 11.32 22.47 -2.26
C TRP A 498 11.27 23.66 -3.23
N VAL A 499 12.27 23.79 -4.10
CA VAL A 499 12.28 24.80 -5.17
C VAL A 499 11.06 24.65 -6.08
N PHE A 500 10.72 23.41 -6.45
CA PHE A 500 9.55 23.13 -7.27
C PHE A 500 8.24 23.51 -6.55
N GLN A 501 8.06 23.10 -5.30
CA GLN A 501 6.87 23.43 -4.50
C GLN A 501 6.74 24.95 -4.28
N THR A 502 7.85 25.65 -4.02
CA THR A 502 7.88 27.11 -3.92
C THR A 502 7.40 27.74 -5.21
N ARG A 503 7.96 27.34 -6.37
CA ARG A 503 7.55 27.87 -7.67
C ARG A 503 6.09 27.60 -8.00
N LEU A 504 5.59 26.42 -7.64
CA LEU A 504 4.18 26.05 -7.80
C LEU A 504 3.28 26.97 -6.97
N HIS A 505 3.64 27.21 -5.71
CA HIS A 505 2.94 28.13 -4.82
C HIS A 505 2.92 29.56 -5.36
N LEU A 506 4.07 30.08 -5.81
CA LEU A 506 4.16 31.40 -6.44
C LEU A 506 3.25 31.51 -7.66
N ALA A 507 3.15 30.46 -8.48
CA ALA A 507 2.29 30.44 -9.66
C ALA A 507 0.81 30.51 -9.27
N ALA A 508 0.38 29.70 -8.30
CA ALA A 508 -1.00 29.70 -7.79
C ALA A 508 -1.39 31.05 -7.19
N ARG A 509 -0.52 31.67 -6.40
CA ARG A 509 -0.79 32.97 -5.76
C ARG A 509 -0.82 34.15 -6.72
N LEU A 510 -0.21 34.02 -7.90
CA LEU A 510 -0.26 35.04 -8.95
C LEU A 510 -1.52 34.98 -9.82
N SER A 511 -2.23 33.85 -9.82
CA SER A 511 -3.42 33.60 -10.64
C SER A 511 -4.72 33.94 -9.93
N GLU A 512 -4.76 33.73 -8.61
CA GLU A 512 -5.77 34.34 -7.76
C GLU A 512 -5.60 35.86 -7.86
N ASP A 513 -6.67 36.63 -8.10
CA ASP A 513 -6.72 38.10 -7.95
C ASP A 513 -6.44 38.59 -6.50
N ALA A 514 -5.78 37.74 -5.70
CA ALA A 514 -5.41 37.86 -4.29
C ALA A 514 -4.24 38.82 -4.01
N LEU A 515 -3.84 39.66 -4.98
CA LEU A 515 -3.05 40.86 -4.66
C LEU A 515 -3.80 41.82 -3.71
N ARG A 516 -5.10 41.60 -3.47
CA ARG A 516 -5.94 42.43 -2.59
C ARG A 516 -6.21 41.89 -1.17
N ARG A 517 -5.75 40.68 -0.79
CA ARG A 517 -5.96 40.16 0.57
C ARG A 517 -4.75 39.36 1.08
N VAL A 518 -3.72 40.07 1.52
CA VAL A 518 -2.72 39.48 2.43
C VAL A 518 -3.27 39.60 3.85
N LEU A 519 -4.16 38.68 4.23
CA LEU A 519 -4.30 38.35 5.65
C LEU A 519 -3.07 37.51 5.99
N ARG A 520 -2.16 38.10 6.76
CA ARG A 520 -0.96 37.42 7.28
C ARG A 520 -1.44 36.19 8.07
N PRO A 521 -1.25 34.95 7.62
CA PRO A 521 -1.42 33.83 8.53
C PRO A 521 -0.38 34.02 9.64
N PRO A 522 -0.77 33.97 10.92
CA PRO A 522 0.20 34.06 12.00
C PRO A 522 1.17 32.90 11.86
N TRP A 523 2.46 33.22 11.82
CA TRP A 523 3.48 32.24 12.14
C TRP A 523 3.16 31.73 13.56
N PRO A 524 3.25 30.43 13.88
CA PRO A 524 3.23 29.99 15.27
C PRO A 524 4.36 30.75 15.96
N GLU A 525 4.03 31.71 16.84
CA GLU A 525 4.98 32.69 17.39
C GLU A 525 6.30 31.99 17.66
N PRO A 526 7.41 32.43 17.03
CA PRO A 526 8.68 31.82 17.33
C PRO A 526 8.94 32.21 18.78
N ALA A 527 8.82 31.25 19.71
CA ALA A 527 9.30 31.42 21.07
C ALA A 527 10.69 32.06 20.93
N ALA A 528 10.88 33.25 21.51
CA ALA A 528 12.02 34.13 21.27
C ALA A 528 13.32 33.31 21.17
N THR A 529 13.72 32.99 19.94
CA THR A 529 14.57 31.82 19.77
C THR A 529 16.00 32.26 19.99
N PRO A 530 16.72 31.73 21.00
CA PRO A 530 18.06 32.20 21.29
C PRO A 530 18.99 32.02 20.07
N MET A 531 20.09 32.78 20.06
CA MET A 531 21.07 32.73 18.96
C MET A 531 21.75 31.34 18.80
N SER A 532 21.46 30.41 19.72
CA SER A 532 21.77 28.98 19.66
C SER A 532 21.26 28.30 18.38
N ASP A 533 20.25 28.87 17.71
CA ASP A 533 19.63 28.28 16.50
C ASP A 533 20.33 28.67 15.20
N SER A 534 21.48 29.34 15.28
CA SER A 534 22.36 29.58 14.12
C SER A 534 23.02 28.29 13.61
N ALA A 535 22.97 27.20 14.40
CA ALA A 535 23.69 25.95 14.20
C ALA A 535 25.22 26.12 14.01
N LEU A 536 25.74 27.32 14.32
CA LEU A 536 27.17 27.61 14.30
C LEU A 536 27.82 26.99 15.54
N PRO A 537 29.11 26.60 15.48
CA PRO A 537 29.85 26.25 16.69
C PRO A 537 29.77 27.40 17.70
N GLY A 538 29.55 27.08 18.98
CA GLY A 538 29.30 28.11 20.02
C GLY A 538 30.37 29.20 20.07
N VAL A 539 31.64 28.85 19.85
CA VAL A 539 32.76 29.80 19.80
C VAL A 539 32.64 30.76 18.62
N VAL A 540 32.23 30.27 17.44
CA VAL A 540 32.03 31.09 16.24
C VAL A 540 30.82 31.99 16.39
N ALA A 541 29.71 31.46 16.92
CA ALA A 541 28.49 32.21 17.19
C ALA A 541 28.76 33.36 18.18
N ALA A 542 29.47 33.09 19.28
CA ALA A 542 29.83 34.10 20.28
C ALA A 542 30.75 35.19 19.71
N ALA A 543 31.77 34.80 18.94
CA ALA A 543 32.67 35.76 18.29
C ALA A 543 31.91 36.67 17.32
N LEU A 544 31.00 36.10 16.51
CA LEU A 544 30.16 36.86 15.59
C LEU A 544 29.26 37.86 16.32
N GLN A 545 28.57 37.42 17.37
CA GLN A 545 27.69 38.29 18.14
C GLN A 545 28.46 39.44 18.80
N ASN A 546 29.60 39.14 19.42
CA ASN A 546 30.45 40.15 20.04
C ASN A 546 30.93 41.19 19.01
N TYR A 547 31.34 40.74 17.83
CA TYR A 547 31.75 41.63 16.73
C TYR A 547 30.61 42.54 16.29
N LEU A 548 29.40 42.00 16.08
CA LEU A 548 28.25 42.79 15.62
C LEU A 548 27.77 43.78 16.69
N VAL A 549 27.73 43.36 17.96
CA VAL A 549 27.41 44.25 19.10
C VAL A 549 28.43 45.39 19.19
N GLU A 550 29.72 45.08 19.16
CA GLU A 550 30.78 46.08 19.19
C GLU A 550 30.69 47.04 17.99
N TYR A 551 30.41 46.50 16.80
CA TYR A 551 30.24 47.30 15.59
C TYR A 551 29.08 48.29 15.73
N VAL A 552 27.92 47.84 16.22
CA VAL A 552 26.75 48.70 16.44
C VAL A 552 27.04 49.77 17.50
N THR A 553 27.69 49.40 18.61
CA THR A 553 28.06 50.34 19.67
C THR A 553 29.01 51.43 19.18
N VAL A 554 29.96 51.09 18.28
CA VAL A 554 30.98 52.05 17.81
C VAL A 554 30.52 52.84 16.58
N ARG A 555 29.79 52.22 15.65
CA ARG A 555 29.46 52.80 14.33
C ARG A 555 27.97 53.06 14.13
N GLY A 556 27.10 52.53 14.99
CA GLY A 556 25.65 52.66 14.89
C GLY A 556 24.99 51.58 14.03
N ALA A 557 23.70 51.33 14.33
CA ALA A 557 22.85 50.33 13.68
C ALA A 557 22.71 50.54 12.15
N HIS A 558 22.54 51.79 11.70
CA HIS A 558 22.42 52.10 10.27
C HIS A 558 23.69 51.75 9.48
N ARG A 559 24.88 51.95 10.08
CA ARG A 559 26.16 51.55 9.47
C ARG A 559 26.26 50.03 9.38
N LEU A 560 25.74 49.27 10.36
CA LEU A 560 25.74 47.82 10.30
C LEU A 560 24.99 47.31 9.07
N GLU A 561 23.79 47.85 8.80
CA GLU A 561 23.03 47.50 7.60
C GLU A 561 23.81 47.87 6.32
N ARG A 562 24.29 49.11 6.23
CA ARG A 562 24.91 49.63 5.01
C ARG A 562 26.27 49.00 4.70
N ASP A 563 27.10 48.79 5.72
CA ASP A 563 28.49 48.41 5.53
C ASP A 563 28.71 46.89 5.63
N ILE A 564 27.79 46.14 6.26
CA ILE A 564 27.90 44.69 6.42
C ILE A 564 26.75 43.95 5.73
N VAL A 565 25.50 44.21 6.12
CA VAL A 565 24.37 43.39 5.65
C VAL A 565 24.12 43.55 4.16
N ARG A 566 24.00 44.78 3.65
CA ARG A 566 23.77 45.03 2.22
C ARG A 566 24.92 44.52 1.35
N PRO A 567 26.20 44.76 1.68
CA PRO A 567 27.32 44.20 0.92
C PRO A 567 27.38 42.68 0.99
N TRP A 568 27.01 42.06 2.11
CA TRP A 568 26.90 40.60 2.24
C TRP A 568 25.83 40.02 1.31
N LEU A 569 24.61 40.56 1.35
CA LEU A 569 23.52 40.16 0.46
C LEU A 569 23.85 40.40 -1.02
N ALA A 570 24.66 41.41 -1.33
CA ALA A 570 25.17 41.69 -2.67
C ALA A 570 26.40 40.85 -3.05
N ARG A 571 26.82 39.90 -2.21
CA ARG A 571 28.03 39.05 -2.39
C ARG A 571 29.33 39.84 -2.59
N ARG A 572 29.39 41.07 -2.07
CA ARG A 572 30.61 41.90 -2.05
C ARG A 572 31.49 41.59 -0.83
N LEU A 573 30.90 41.01 0.22
CA LEU A 573 31.61 40.47 1.36
C LEU A 573 31.49 38.94 1.34
N GLY A 574 32.56 38.28 1.77
CA GLY A 574 32.64 36.81 1.83
C GLY A 574 33.11 36.31 3.18
N THR A 575 33.19 34.99 3.31
CA THR A 575 33.65 34.31 4.53
C THR A 575 35.07 34.74 4.93
N GLN A 576 35.97 34.96 3.97
CA GLN A 576 37.33 35.42 4.25
C GLN A 576 37.35 36.78 4.97
N TRP A 577 36.60 37.76 4.43
CA TRP A 577 36.50 39.09 5.05
C TRP A 577 36.00 39.02 6.49
N LEU A 578 34.97 38.19 6.74
CA LEU A 578 34.44 38.05 8.09
C LEU A 578 35.46 37.35 9.00
N GLY A 579 36.15 36.32 8.50
CA GLY A 579 37.22 35.62 9.21
C GLY A 579 38.34 36.54 9.69
N GLU A 580 38.80 37.45 8.83
CA GLU A 580 39.80 38.47 9.17
C GLU A 580 39.30 39.43 10.27
N ARG A 581 38.01 39.78 10.25
CA ARG A 581 37.40 40.66 11.27
C ARG A 581 37.20 39.96 12.61
N LEU A 582 36.79 38.70 12.59
CA LEU A 582 36.56 37.88 13.80
C LEU A 582 37.88 37.45 14.45
N SER A 583 38.95 37.29 13.66
CA SER A 583 40.27 36.87 14.15
C SER A 583 41.21 38.03 14.48
N SER A 584 40.74 39.28 14.37
CA SER A 584 41.58 40.45 14.63
C SER A 584 41.98 40.54 16.10
N PRO A 585 43.27 40.68 16.44
CA PRO A 585 43.75 40.69 17.82
C PRO A 585 43.26 41.90 18.64
N GLN A 586 42.73 42.93 17.99
CA GLN A 586 42.16 44.12 18.64
C GLN A 586 40.75 43.88 19.20
N ARG A 587 40.16 42.70 19.02
CA ARG A 587 38.81 42.36 19.48
C ARG A 587 38.81 41.91 20.94
N ARG A 588 37.67 42.12 21.63
CA ARG A 588 37.47 41.68 23.03
C ARG A 588 37.55 40.15 23.20
N ALA A 589 37.20 39.39 22.16
CA ALA A 589 37.26 37.92 22.15
C ALA A 589 37.59 37.43 20.73
N PRO A 590 38.86 37.48 20.30
CA PRO A 590 39.24 37.09 18.95
C PRO A 590 39.08 35.59 18.74
N LEU A 591 38.49 35.21 17.61
CA LEU A 591 38.43 33.82 17.18
C LEU A 591 39.80 33.38 16.67
N SER A 592 40.28 32.19 17.02
CA SER A 592 41.56 31.72 16.49
C SER A 592 41.46 31.47 14.97
N SER A 593 42.44 31.93 14.20
CA SER A 593 42.49 31.73 12.74
C SER A 593 42.51 30.25 12.33
N ARG A 594 42.93 29.37 13.26
CA ARG A 594 42.87 27.90 13.09
C ARG A 594 41.44 27.41 13.24
N THR A 595 40.75 27.76 14.33
CA THR A 595 39.34 27.40 14.55
C THR A 595 38.44 27.87 13.40
N TRP A 596 38.68 29.07 12.86
CA TRP A 596 37.94 29.58 11.70
C TRP A 596 38.18 28.76 10.43
N ARG A 597 39.45 28.41 10.14
CA ARG A 597 39.80 27.58 8.98
C ARG A 597 39.27 26.16 9.11
N ASP A 598 39.51 25.51 10.25
CA ASP A 598 39.05 24.13 10.52
C ASP A 598 37.54 24.00 10.33
N TRP A 599 36.76 25.03 10.68
CA TRP A 599 35.31 25.06 10.46
C TRP A 599 34.89 25.32 9.00
N LEU A 600 35.64 26.15 8.27
CA LEU A 600 35.37 26.45 6.85
C LEU A 600 35.83 25.36 5.89
N GLU A 601 36.88 24.61 6.24
CA GLU A 601 37.49 23.54 5.42
C GLU A 601 36.66 22.24 5.39
N GLU A 602 35.54 22.20 6.12
CA GLU A 602 34.54 21.15 5.91
C GLU A 602 34.04 21.10 4.46
N PRO A 603 33.64 19.92 3.94
CA PRO A 603 33.48 19.64 2.52
C PRO A 603 32.37 20.43 1.77
N ASP A 604 31.71 21.39 2.41
CA ASP A 604 30.65 22.22 1.80
C ASP A 604 30.81 23.70 2.19
N GLY A 605 31.87 24.34 1.69
CA GLY A 605 32.17 25.75 1.94
C GLY A 605 31.03 26.71 1.52
N THR A 606 30.25 26.35 0.50
CA THR A 606 29.07 27.12 0.06
C THR A 606 27.97 27.10 1.13
N ARG A 607 27.72 25.93 1.73
CA ARG A 607 26.77 25.80 2.85
C ARG A 607 27.23 26.57 4.08
N ARG A 608 28.52 26.55 4.40
CA ARG A 608 29.08 27.33 5.54
C ARG A 608 28.94 28.84 5.32
N ALA A 609 29.22 29.32 4.10
CA ALA A 609 29.00 30.72 3.74
C ALA A 609 27.51 31.13 3.88
N PHE A 610 26.60 30.27 3.43
CA PHE A 610 25.16 30.49 3.56
C PHE A 610 24.70 30.50 5.02
N GLN A 611 25.13 29.53 5.82
CA GLN A 611 24.85 29.46 7.26
C GLN A 611 25.30 30.72 8.00
N LEU A 612 26.52 31.18 7.71
CA LEU A 612 27.08 32.39 8.27
C LEU A 612 26.28 33.62 7.86
N GLY A 613 25.87 33.69 6.60
CA GLY A 613 25.01 34.77 6.12
C GLY A 613 23.69 34.85 6.86
N LEU A 614 23.05 33.71 7.15
CA LEU A 614 21.84 33.68 7.95
C LEU A 614 22.09 34.13 9.38
N ALA A 615 23.21 33.72 9.99
CA ALA A 615 23.57 34.16 11.33
C ALA A 615 23.81 35.68 11.38
N VAL A 616 24.53 36.24 10.40
CA VAL A 616 24.77 37.69 10.27
C VAL A 616 23.43 38.44 10.12
N CYS A 617 22.57 38.01 9.20
CA CYS A 617 21.29 38.68 8.94
C CYS A 617 20.38 38.64 10.18
N ASN A 618 20.24 37.48 10.82
CA ASN A 618 19.39 37.34 12.01
C ASN A 618 19.92 38.13 13.21
N ALA A 619 21.24 38.09 13.47
CA ALA A 619 21.85 38.84 14.56
C ALA A 619 21.73 40.36 14.33
N ALA A 620 22.03 40.82 13.11
CA ALA A 620 21.92 42.23 12.75
C ALA A 620 20.46 42.72 12.86
N ARG A 621 19.47 41.96 12.38
CA ARG A 621 18.05 42.31 12.51
C ARG A 621 17.65 42.54 13.97
N ARG A 622 18.07 41.65 14.88
CA ARG A 622 17.79 41.76 16.33
C ARG A 622 18.46 43.00 16.94
N LEU A 623 19.72 43.26 16.62
CA LEU A 623 20.44 44.41 17.16
C LEU A 623 19.83 45.74 16.74
N ILE A 624 19.29 45.82 15.52
CA ILE A 624 18.60 47.02 15.05
C ILE A 624 17.23 47.17 15.70
N ALA A 625 16.47 46.09 15.87
CA ALA A 625 15.15 46.12 16.49
C ALA A 625 15.17 46.58 17.96
N VAL A 626 16.29 46.37 18.68
CA VAL A 626 16.44 46.74 20.09
C VAL A 626 16.84 48.21 20.27
N GLN A 627 17.31 48.90 19.22
CA GLN A 627 17.70 50.30 19.34
C GLN A 627 16.45 51.20 19.34
N PRO A 628 16.27 52.09 20.33
CA PRO A 628 15.19 53.07 20.30
C PRO A 628 15.35 53.92 19.05
N THR A 629 14.26 54.09 18.30
CA THR A 629 14.22 55.01 17.16
C THR A 629 14.67 56.38 17.67
N PRO A 630 15.71 57.00 17.09
CA PRO A 630 16.11 58.33 17.52
C PRO A 630 14.88 59.24 17.38
N VAL A 631 14.44 59.81 18.50
CA VAL A 631 13.41 60.84 18.49
C VAL A 631 13.95 61.96 17.61
N GLU A 632 13.33 62.17 16.45
CA GLU A 632 13.62 63.34 15.63
C GLU A 632 13.31 64.56 16.49
N GLU A 633 14.36 65.26 16.97
CA GLU A 633 14.19 66.57 17.56
C GLU A 633 13.58 67.48 16.48
N PRO A 634 12.40 68.07 16.71
CA PRO A 634 11.80 68.98 15.74
C PRO A 634 12.73 70.18 15.54
N ALA A 635 13.00 70.47 14.27
CA ALA A 635 13.88 71.54 13.80
C ALA A 635 13.43 72.95 14.23
#